data_AF-A0AAU2NY39-F1
#
_entry.id   AF-A0AAU2NY39-F1
#
_cell.length_a   1.000
_cell.length_b   1.000
_cell.length_c   1.000
_cell.angle_alpha   90.00
_cell.angle_beta   90.00
_cell.angle_gamma   90.00
#
_symmetry.space_group_name_H-M   'P 1'
#
loop_
_entity.id
_entity.type
_entity.pdbx_description
1 polymer ?
#
loop_
_entity_poly.entity_id
_entity_poly.type
_entity_poly.pdbx_seq_one_letter_code
_entity_poly.pdbx_strand_id
1 'polypeptide(L)'
;MAGRRNDGVLAVWAEAQRQQQRREEAQWRAQAAEQRRSEREAREAQRAAARGEREALRAYQQSREAEAARRTAELDARVDELKGLLAAGLGRPAFSPQALLAPRTLPAFEPGRLGEPVPMPDQARYQVPPPDPVQARNPAVWRQYEQYVAQARARFEQDWYAAQADEAERQRRLAEYHGQYLEWVAQHRRQDEERAARTQELLERLRSGQPEAVQEYFTAVLYASAGWPEGFPHRLVAAWEGSSRQLVVNWELPGADIVPASGRVRYVKTDDREAEVARPATERKALYREVLAQSALRVVAELFRADADGLLASVVLNGFVRGIDPATGREAERFLSTVTVDRPEFAGLALDRVAAVECFQGLGGKLSARPERLDEVRPDRLPETVGGSVAGQGGEEEPDLFEMDPIEFEELIAELFRLRGFRVMTTARSGDAGVDVVAEDLDPVTGGRIVIQAKRYRSTVSPTAVRDLDSTVRHHGAIKGILVTTAGFGPGSYDYIRNKPLTLVSGPELVELLAEQGLRGRLGGGNGGRPARTDGTAPGSDSSGSDTSKPAGDSASSVHLSWRSRTAGGDAVELDVSAFLCAGGKVLSDEHFVFFNNPQDPDGAVRLHPTRSVPGEPVRAAELTLDPGRLPAAADAVVIAVSTEEEEPPALPLGYVHGLALTAVYGPGAAGPERWTAATGGVPDTALLVGAFQRNGGSWQFAPDGTTVAGGLAGLAVRWGVAVE
;
A
#
# COMPACT_ATOMS: atom_id res chain seq x y z
N MET A 1 -78.72 -72.91 -76.04
CA MET A 1 -77.54 -72.04 -76.23
C MET A 1 -77.75 -70.82 -75.34
N ALA A 2 -76.86 -70.30 -74.50
CA ALA A 2 -75.52 -70.60 -73.98
C ALA A 2 -75.47 -69.79 -72.65
N GLY A 3 -74.89 -70.19 -71.52
CA GLY A 3 -73.55 -70.71 -71.28
C GLY A 3 -72.83 -69.81 -70.25
N ARG A 4 -72.62 -70.36 -69.04
CA ARG A 4 -71.53 -70.08 -68.07
C ARG A 4 -71.15 -68.62 -67.70
N ARG A 5 -71.22 -68.32 -66.39
CA ARG A 5 -70.10 -67.89 -65.49
C ARG A 5 -70.66 -67.05 -64.34
N ASN A 6 -70.87 -67.65 -63.15
CA ASN A 6 -71.09 -66.85 -61.93
C ASN A 6 -70.32 -67.38 -60.69
N ASP A 7 -69.44 -68.36 -60.85
CA ASP A 7 -68.62 -68.92 -59.74
C ASP A 7 -67.29 -68.18 -59.50
N GLY A 8 -66.91 -67.23 -60.37
CA GLY A 8 -65.66 -66.47 -60.21
C GLY A 8 -65.76 -65.31 -59.22
N VAL A 9 -66.94 -64.70 -59.07
CA VAL A 9 -67.09 -63.44 -58.32
C VAL A 9 -67.13 -63.70 -56.82
N LEU A 10 -67.79 -64.75 -56.35
CA LEU A 10 -67.89 -65.10 -54.91
C LEU A 10 -66.56 -65.62 -54.33
N ALA A 11 -65.78 -66.38 -55.10
CA ALA A 11 -64.46 -66.85 -54.67
C ALA A 11 -63.46 -65.69 -54.54
N VAL A 12 -63.48 -64.75 -55.50
CA VAL A 12 -62.68 -63.53 -55.48
C VAL A 12 -63.11 -62.59 -54.35
N TRP A 13 -64.41 -62.49 -54.04
CA TRP A 13 -64.91 -61.68 -52.93
C TRP A 13 -64.55 -62.27 -51.56
N ALA A 14 -64.64 -63.60 -51.39
CA ALA A 14 -64.23 -64.28 -50.16
C ALA A 14 -62.70 -64.25 -49.94
N GLU A 15 -61.90 -64.31 -51.01
CA GLU A 15 -60.45 -64.08 -50.93
C GLU A 15 -60.10 -62.63 -50.62
N ALA A 16 -60.81 -61.66 -51.22
CA ALA A 16 -60.64 -60.24 -50.93
C ALA A 16 -60.97 -59.93 -49.46
N GLN A 17 -62.04 -60.50 -48.91
CA GLN A 17 -62.42 -60.33 -47.50
C GLN A 17 -61.40 -60.97 -46.53
N ARG A 18 -60.86 -62.16 -46.87
CA ARG A 18 -59.75 -62.78 -46.10
C ARG A 18 -58.44 -62.01 -46.23
N GLN A 19 -58.17 -61.38 -47.37
CA GLN A 19 -57.01 -60.49 -47.53
C GLN A 19 -57.19 -59.19 -46.73
N GLN A 20 -58.40 -58.63 -46.69
CA GLN A 20 -58.71 -57.45 -45.91
C GLN A 20 -58.59 -57.72 -44.40
N GLN A 21 -59.15 -58.83 -43.89
CA GLN A 21 -58.98 -59.22 -42.48
C GLN A 21 -57.52 -59.48 -42.11
N ARG A 22 -56.72 -60.12 -42.97
CA ARG A 22 -55.28 -60.31 -42.71
C ARG A 22 -54.51 -59.00 -42.71
N ARG A 23 -54.90 -58.02 -43.55
CA ARG A 23 -54.31 -56.68 -43.55
C ARG A 23 -54.67 -55.92 -42.27
N GLU A 24 -55.93 -55.98 -41.83
CA GLU A 24 -56.40 -55.36 -40.59
C GLU A 24 -55.74 -56.00 -39.35
N GLU A 25 -55.64 -57.33 -39.28
CA GLU A 25 -54.92 -58.02 -38.20
C GLU A 25 -53.40 -57.73 -38.22
N ALA A 26 -52.79 -57.66 -39.41
CA ALA A 26 -51.38 -57.31 -39.54
C ALA A 26 -51.13 -55.85 -39.12
N GLN A 27 -52.04 -54.93 -39.47
CA GLN A 27 -52.01 -53.54 -39.03
C GLN A 27 -52.18 -53.43 -37.50
N TRP A 28 -53.13 -54.15 -36.91
CA TRP A 28 -53.33 -54.20 -35.46
C TRP A 28 -52.10 -54.76 -34.74
N ARG A 29 -51.52 -55.85 -35.24
CA ARG A 29 -50.29 -56.44 -34.68
C ARG A 29 -49.09 -55.52 -34.82
N ALA A 30 -48.97 -54.81 -35.94
CA ALA A 30 -47.92 -53.81 -36.17
C ALA A 30 -48.06 -52.63 -35.19
N GLN A 31 -49.26 -52.06 -35.07
CA GLN A 31 -49.55 -50.98 -34.10
C GLN A 31 -49.29 -51.42 -32.66
N ALA A 32 -49.70 -52.63 -32.28
CA ALA A 32 -49.44 -53.16 -30.94
C ALA A 32 -47.95 -53.46 -30.69
N ALA A 33 -47.19 -53.86 -31.74
CA ALA A 33 -45.75 -54.04 -31.64
C ALA A 33 -45.01 -52.70 -31.50
N GLU A 34 -45.47 -51.68 -32.21
CA GLU A 34 -44.94 -50.31 -32.15
C GLU A 34 -45.21 -49.65 -30.78
N GLN A 35 -46.42 -49.82 -30.23
CA GLN A 35 -46.73 -49.40 -28.85
C GLN A 35 -45.85 -50.10 -27.80
N ARG A 36 -45.65 -51.42 -27.91
CA ARG A 36 -44.76 -52.14 -26.99
C ARG A 36 -43.29 -51.69 -27.13
N ARG A 37 -42.88 -51.30 -28.34
CA ARG A 37 -41.54 -50.79 -28.60
C ARG A 37 -41.36 -49.40 -27.98
N SER A 38 -42.30 -48.49 -28.20
CA SER A 38 -42.25 -47.14 -27.61
C SER A 38 -42.32 -47.18 -26.08
N GLU A 39 -43.11 -48.09 -25.49
CA GLU A 39 -43.13 -48.30 -24.03
C GLU A 39 -41.78 -48.81 -23.48
N ARG A 40 -41.11 -49.70 -24.21
CA ARG A 40 -39.77 -50.19 -23.82
C ARG A 40 -38.74 -49.08 -23.91
N GLU A 41 -38.74 -48.32 -25.01
CA GLU A 41 -37.85 -47.17 -25.23
C GLU A 41 -38.08 -46.10 -24.15
N ALA A 42 -39.33 -45.79 -23.80
CA ALA A 42 -39.67 -44.86 -22.73
C ALA A 42 -39.17 -45.35 -21.35
N ARG A 43 -39.33 -46.64 -21.03
CA ARG A 43 -38.82 -47.23 -19.77
C ARG A 43 -37.30 -47.25 -19.71
N GLU A 44 -36.63 -47.51 -20.83
CA GLU A 44 -35.18 -47.46 -20.94
C GLU A 44 -34.66 -46.03 -20.78
N ALA A 45 -35.31 -45.05 -21.42
CA ALA A 45 -35.00 -43.63 -21.26
C ALA A 45 -35.19 -43.18 -19.80
N GLN A 46 -36.28 -43.56 -19.13
CA GLN A 46 -36.51 -43.24 -17.72
C GLN A 46 -35.45 -43.86 -16.79
N ARG A 47 -35.06 -45.12 -17.04
CA ARG A 47 -33.97 -45.78 -16.29
C ARG A 47 -32.63 -45.11 -16.56
N ALA A 48 -32.37 -44.68 -17.79
CA ALA A 48 -31.15 -43.95 -18.14
C ALA A 48 -31.09 -42.59 -17.44
N ALA A 49 -32.20 -41.83 -17.44
CA ALA A 49 -32.31 -40.56 -16.73
C ALA A 49 -32.08 -40.73 -15.22
N ALA A 50 -32.74 -41.70 -14.58
CA ALA A 50 -32.56 -41.99 -13.15
C ALA A 50 -31.13 -42.45 -12.80
N ARG A 51 -30.43 -43.14 -13.71
CA ARG A 51 -28.99 -43.46 -13.55
C ARG A 51 -28.16 -42.19 -13.65
N GLY A 52 -28.41 -41.35 -14.66
CA GLY A 52 -27.72 -40.08 -14.85
C GLY A 52 -27.87 -39.14 -13.65
N GLU A 53 -29.07 -39.02 -13.07
CA GLU A 53 -29.31 -38.23 -11.85
C GLU A 53 -28.52 -38.76 -10.64
N ARG A 54 -28.47 -40.09 -10.46
CA ARG A 54 -27.70 -40.72 -9.38
C ARG A 54 -26.20 -40.54 -9.56
N GLU A 55 -25.71 -40.64 -10.80
CA GLU A 55 -24.31 -40.40 -11.15
C GLU A 55 -23.93 -38.93 -10.92
N ALA A 56 -24.78 -37.98 -11.34
CA ALA A 56 -24.60 -36.56 -11.09
C ALA A 56 -24.58 -36.23 -9.59
N LEU A 57 -25.51 -36.78 -8.80
CA LEU A 57 -25.54 -36.58 -7.35
C LEU A 57 -24.28 -37.15 -6.66
N ARG A 58 -23.80 -38.31 -7.10
CA ARG A 58 -22.55 -38.91 -6.59
C ARG A 58 -21.34 -38.05 -6.95
N ALA A 59 -21.24 -37.58 -8.19
CA ALA A 59 -20.16 -36.70 -8.63
C ALA A 59 -20.16 -35.39 -7.84
N TYR A 60 -21.34 -34.82 -7.60
CA TYR A 60 -21.50 -33.64 -6.75
C TYR A 60 -21.00 -33.89 -5.32
N GLN A 61 -21.46 -34.98 -4.66
CA GLN A 61 -21.02 -35.33 -3.31
C GLN A 61 -19.51 -35.59 -3.23
N GLN A 62 -18.92 -36.28 -4.21
CA GLN A 62 -17.48 -36.50 -4.29
C GLN A 62 -16.71 -35.18 -4.45
N SER A 63 -17.22 -34.24 -5.25
CA SER A 63 -16.62 -32.92 -5.39
C SER A 63 -16.62 -32.15 -4.06
N ARG A 64 -17.73 -32.20 -3.30
CA ARG A 64 -17.82 -31.53 -1.99
C ARG A 64 -16.94 -32.18 -0.94
N GLU A 65 -16.83 -33.51 -0.95
CA GLU A 65 -15.88 -34.25 -0.09
C GLU A 65 -14.42 -33.92 -0.44
N ALA A 66 -14.08 -33.83 -1.73
CA ALA A 66 -12.74 -33.47 -2.18
C ALA A 66 -12.36 -32.02 -1.81
N GLU A 67 -13.32 -31.09 -1.89
CA GLU A 67 -13.11 -29.70 -1.46
C GLU A 67 -12.85 -29.60 0.05
N ALA A 68 -13.64 -30.30 0.87
CA ALA A 68 -13.42 -30.37 2.32
C ALA A 68 -12.07 -31.01 2.67
N ALA A 69 -11.66 -32.04 1.93
CA ALA A 69 -10.34 -32.66 2.09
C ALA A 69 -9.20 -31.69 1.71
N ARG A 70 -9.37 -30.93 0.62
CA ARG A 70 -8.39 -29.90 0.21
C ARG A 70 -8.20 -28.84 1.29
N ARG A 71 -9.30 -28.28 1.82
CA ARG A 71 -9.25 -27.31 2.92
C ARG A 71 -8.60 -27.87 4.19
N THR A 72 -8.84 -29.15 4.50
CA THR A 72 -8.15 -29.82 5.61
C THR A 72 -6.65 -29.91 5.36
N ALA A 73 -6.23 -30.27 4.15
CA ALA A 73 -4.82 -30.30 3.78
C ALA A 73 -4.16 -28.90 3.81
N GLU A 74 -4.88 -27.84 3.46
CA GLU A 74 -4.42 -26.45 3.59
C GLU A 74 -4.18 -26.07 5.08
N LEU A 75 -5.10 -26.47 5.98
CA LEU A 75 -4.93 -26.28 7.42
C LEU A 75 -3.74 -27.05 7.99
N ASP A 76 -3.53 -28.29 7.54
CA ASP A 76 -2.40 -29.13 7.97
C ASP A 76 -1.07 -28.56 7.46
N ALA A 77 -1.01 -28.17 6.18
CA ALA A 77 0.17 -27.53 5.58
C ALA A 77 0.56 -26.24 6.31
N ARG A 78 -0.44 -25.43 6.71
CA ARG A 78 -0.21 -24.23 7.51
C ARG A 78 0.40 -24.54 8.88
N VAL A 79 -0.06 -25.60 9.55
CA VAL A 79 0.52 -26.03 10.83
C VAL A 79 1.94 -26.54 10.66
N ASP A 80 2.20 -27.30 9.60
CA ASP A 80 3.53 -27.83 9.31
C ASP A 80 4.52 -26.71 8.97
N GLU A 81 4.09 -25.67 8.24
CA GLU A 81 4.86 -24.44 8.04
C GLU A 81 5.23 -23.78 9.38
N LEU A 82 4.26 -23.63 10.29
CA LEU A 82 4.47 -23.05 11.62
C LEU A 82 5.38 -23.91 12.51
N LYS A 83 5.32 -25.23 12.39
CA LYS A 83 6.23 -26.16 13.11
C LYS A 83 7.64 -26.14 12.53
N GLY A 84 7.81 -25.73 11.27
CA GLY A 84 9.08 -25.69 10.56
C GLY A 84 9.79 -24.34 10.57
N LEU A 85 9.30 -23.33 11.32
CA LEU A 85 9.81 -21.96 11.32
C LEU A 85 11.32 -21.85 11.52
N LEU A 86 11.84 -22.51 12.57
CA LEU A 86 13.24 -22.46 12.92
C LEU A 86 14.08 -23.17 11.84
N ALA A 87 13.69 -24.37 11.44
CA ALA A 87 14.38 -25.14 10.41
C ALA A 87 14.41 -24.40 9.05
N ALA A 88 13.29 -23.79 8.67
CA ALA A 88 13.19 -22.99 7.45
C ALA A 88 14.11 -21.75 7.48
N GLY A 89 14.20 -21.05 8.62
CA GLY A 89 15.14 -19.94 8.80
C GLY A 89 16.60 -20.39 8.77
N LEU A 90 16.92 -21.53 9.40
CA LEU A 90 18.27 -22.10 9.41
C LEU A 90 18.75 -22.56 8.04
N GLY A 91 17.84 -23.09 7.21
CA GLY A 91 18.15 -23.54 5.84
C GLY A 91 18.49 -22.42 4.86
N ARG A 92 18.21 -21.16 5.20
CA ARG A 92 18.54 -19.99 4.36
C ARG A 92 19.98 -19.54 4.59
N PRO A 93 20.65 -18.94 3.58
CA PRO A 93 21.94 -18.31 3.78
C PRO A 93 21.81 -17.20 4.82
N ALA A 94 22.80 -17.10 5.71
CA ALA A 94 22.85 -16.00 6.66
C ALA A 94 23.06 -14.68 5.91
N PHE A 95 22.50 -13.60 6.44
CA PHE A 95 22.85 -12.27 5.96
C PHE A 95 24.35 -12.06 6.11
N SER A 96 25.00 -11.65 5.03
CA SER A 96 26.43 -11.44 4.99
C SER A 96 26.68 -9.97 4.70
N PRO A 97 27.59 -9.31 5.45
CA PRO A 97 27.96 -7.93 5.15
C PRO A 97 28.53 -7.77 3.73
N GLN A 98 29.12 -8.83 3.16
CA GLN A 98 29.62 -8.85 1.79
C GLN A 98 28.50 -8.89 0.74
N ALA A 99 27.30 -9.38 1.08
CA ALA A 99 26.15 -9.35 0.18
C ALA A 99 25.73 -7.91 -0.16
N LEU A 100 25.98 -6.96 0.74
CA LEU A 100 25.75 -5.53 0.52
C LEU A 100 26.66 -4.94 -0.56
N LEU A 101 27.83 -5.55 -0.81
CA LEU A 101 28.81 -5.13 -1.81
C LEU A 101 28.57 -5.74 -3.21
N ALA A 102 27.58 -6.62 -3.37
CA ALA A 102 27.33 -7.25 -4.66
C ALA A 102 26.85 -6.20 -5.69
N PRO A 103 27.51 -6.08 -6.87
CA PRO A 103 27.09 -5.14 -7.91
C PRO A 103 25.73 -5.56 -8.49
N ARG A 104 24.89 -4.59 -8.87
CA ARG A 104 23.61 -4.91 -9.52
C ARG A 104 23.85 -5.32 -10.96
N THR A 105 23.01 -6.24 -11.44
CA THR A 105 22.98 -6.61 -12.85
C THR A 105 22.11 -5.62 -13.61
N LEU A 106 22.70 -4.94 -14.59
CA LEU A 106 21.97 -4.04 -15.47
C LEU A 106 21.47 -4.81 -16.71
N PRO A 107 20.22 -4.59 -17.15
CA PRO A 107 19.70 -5.18 -18.37
C PRO A 107 20.50 -4.69 -19.59
N ALA A 108 20.56 -5.51 -20.64
CA ALA A 108 21.20 -5.14 -21.90
C ALA A 108 20.34 -4.13 -22.70
N PHE A 109 20.96 -3.42 -23.65
CA PHE A 109 20.24 -2.51 -24.53
C PHE A 109 19.35 -3.28 -25.52
N GLU A 110 18.05 -3.03 -25.48
CA GLU A 110 17.05 -3.66 -26.35
C GLU A 110 16.34 -2.59 -27.22
N PRO A 111 16.75 -2.41 -28.49
CA PRO A 111 16.19 -1.34 -29.34
C PRO A 111 14.79 -1.64 -29.89
N GLY A 112 14.27 -2.86 -29.72
CA GLY A 112 12.97 -3.28 -30.26
C GLY A 112 12.83 -2.97 -31.76
N ARG A 113 11.69 -2.37 -32.15
CA ARG A 113 11.41 -1.97 -33.54
C ARG A 113 12.35 -0.89 -34.09
N LEU A 114 12.98 -0.10 -33.23
CA LEU A 114 14.00 0.85 -33.68
C LEU A 114 15.25 0.14 -34.16
N GLY A 115 15.46 -1.14 -33.85
CA GLY A 115 16.55 -1.95 -34.39
C GLY A 115 16.31 -2.43 -35.83
N GLU A 116 15.08 -2.36 -36.34
CA GLU A 116 14.69 -2.87 -37.66
C GLU A 116 14.77 -1.76 -38.72
N PRO A 117 15.59 -1.89 -39.79
CA PRO A 117 15.66 -0.89 -40.86
C PRO A 117 14.35 -0.71 -41.63
N VAL A 118 14.04 0.52 -42.04
CA VAL A 118 12.86 0.79 -42.88
C VAL A 118 13.08 0.18 -44.28
N PRO A 119 12.17 -0.66 -44.79
CA PRO A 119 12.31 -1.27 -46.11
C PRO A 119 12.14 -0.22 -47.21
N MET A 120 13.10 -0.15 -48.14
CA MET A 120 13.00 0.75 -49.30
C MET A 120 12.01 0.21 -50.35
N PRO A 121 11.27 1.08 -51.06
CA PRO A 121 10.36 0.65 -52.11
C PRO A 121 11.13 0.00 -53.26
N ASP A 122 10.61 -1.13 -53.73
CA ASP A 122 11.15 -1.87 -54.87
C ASP A 122 10.63 -1.28 -56.19
N GLN A 123 11.55 -0.78 -57.02
CA GLN A 123 11.25 -0.17 -58.32
C GLN A 123 10.47 -1.11 -59.25
N ALA A 124 10.64 -2.43 -59.12
CA ALA A 124 9.92 -3.40 -59.94
C ALA A 124 8.39 -3.30 -59.79
N ARG A 125 7.90 -2.87 -58.61
CA ARG A 125 6.46 -2.74 -58.31
C ARG A 125 5.80 -1.54 -58.97
N TYR A 126 6.58 -0.63 -59.54
CA TYR A 126 6.11 0.59 -60.20
C TYR A 126 6.28 0.54 -61.73
N GLN A 127 6.62 -0.63 -62.28
CA GLN A 127 6.75 -0.82 -63.72
C GLN A 127 5.38 -0.83 -64.39
N VAL A 128 5.19 0.03 -65.38
CA VAL A 128 3.99 0.04 -66.23
C VAL A 128 4.31 -0.78 -67.49
N PRO A 129 3.56 -1.87 -67.77
CA PRO A 129 3.80 -2.67 -68.96
C PRO A 129 3.51 -1.86 -70.23
N PRO A 130 4.33 -2.00 -71.28
CA PRO A 130 4.10 -1.29 -72.54
C PRO A 130 2.80 -1.78 -73.22
N PRO A 131 2.10 -0.88 -73.94
CA PRO A 131 0.92 -1.28 -74.72
C PRO A 131 1.31 -2.23 -75.85
N ASP A 132 0.34 -3.04 -76.30
CA ASP A 132 0.53 -3.96 -77.43
C ASP A 132 1.02 -3.20 -78.69
N PRO A 133 1.94 -3.76 -79.50
CA PRO A 133 2.43 -3.14 -80.73
C PRO A 133 1.36 -2.59 -81.68
N VAL A 134 0.16 -3.20 -81.70
CA VAL A 134 -0.98 -2.73 -82.50
C VAL A 134 -1.64 -1.50 -81.89
N GLN A 135 -1.76 -1.46 -80.56
CA GLN A 135 -2.35 -0.36 -79.80
C GLN A 135 -1.42 0.86 -79.72
N ALA A 136 -0.10 0.64 -79.68
CA ALA A 136 0.93 1.66 -79.65
C ALA A 136 0.96 2.58 -80.90
N ARG A 137 0.31 2.15 -82.00
CA ARG A 137 0.16 2.98 -83.20
C ARG A 137 -0.84 4.13 -83.03
N ASN A 138 -1.69 4.09 -81.99
CA ASN A 138 -2.62 5.17 -81.68
C ASN A 138 -1.94 6.25 -80.83
N PRO A 139 -1.81 7.50 -81.33
CA PRO A 139 -1.15 8.59 -80.61
C PRO A 139 -1.81 8.99 -79.29
N ALA A 140 -3.09 8.67 -79.07
CA ALA A 140 -3.78 8.91 -77.81
C ALA A 140 -3.41 7.86 -76.76
N VAL A 141 -3.31 6.58 -77.16
CA VAL A 141 -2.91 5.47 -76.28
C VAL A 141 -1.46 5.62 -75.85
N TRP A 142 -0.58 6.04 -76.77
CA TRP A 142 0.82 6.32 -76.45
C TRP A 142 0.97 7.45 -75.43
N ARG A 143 0.26 8.57 -75.60
CA ARG A 143 0.23 9.68 -74.62
C ARG A 143 -0.29 9.25 -73.26
N GLN A 144 -1.30 8.38 -73.21
CA GLN A 144 -1.85 7.85 -71.96
C GLN A 144 -0.85 6.90 -71.25
N TYR A 145 -0.13 6.07 -72.01
CA TYR A 145 0.95 5.23 -71.48
C TYR A 145 2.10 6.08 -70.92
N GLU A 146 2.53 7.12 -71.64
CA GLU A 146 3.54 8.07 -71.15
C GLU A 146 3.11 8.75 -69.85
N GLN A 147 1.82 9.13 -69.74
CA GLN A 147 1.25 9.67 -68.51
C GLN A 147 1.27 8.65 -67.37
N TYR A 148 0.91 7.39 -67.60
CA TYR A 148 0.98 6.35 -66.57
C TYR A 148 2.41 6.07 -66.12
N VAL A 149 3.37 6.01 -67.05
CA VAL A 149 4.80 5.85 -66.72
C VAL A 149 5.30 7.03 -65.90
N ALA A 150 4.92 8.26 -66.26
CA ALA A 150 5.30 9.46 -65.51
C ALA A 150 4.69 9.46 -64.09
N GLN A 151 3.42 9.08 -63.95
CA GLN A 151 2.75 8.95 -62.64
C GLN A 151 3.39 7.85 -61.77
N ALA A 152 3.71 6.70 -62.36
CA ALA A 152 4.35 5.60 -61.64
C ALA A 152 5.76 5.97 -61.15
N ARG A 153 6.53 6.71 -61.96
CA ARG A 153 7.83 7.28 -61.55
C ARG A 153 7.68 8.28 -60.42
N ALA A 154 6.75 9.24 -60.55
CA ALA A 154 6.52 10.24 -59.50
C ALA A 154 6.09 9.58 -58.18
N ARG A 155 5.27 8.53 -58.24
CA ARG A 155 4.87 7.76 -57.05
C ARG A 155 6.04 6.99 -56.42
N PHE A 156 6.90 6.37 -57.24
CA PHE A 156 8.11 5.71 -56.74
C PHE A 156 9.05 6.71 -56.07
N GLU A 157 9.30 7.86 -56.69
CA GLU A 157 10.14 8.92 -56.12
C GLU A 157 9.56 9.41 -54.78
N GLN A 158 8.25 9.64 -54.72
CA GLN A 158 7.57 10.04 -53.48
C GLN A 158 7.71 8.99 -52.37
N ASP A 159 7.41 7.71 -52.67
CA ASP A 159 7.50 6.61 -51.71
C ASP A 159 8.96 6.37 -51.27
N TRP A 160 9.93 6.59 -52.17
CA TRP A 160 11.36 6.44 -51.87
C TRP A 160 11.88 7.55 -50.96
N TYR A 161 11.52 8.81 -51.25
CA TYR A 161 11.86 9.94 -50.36
C TYR A 161 11.18 9.81 -49.00
N ALA A 162 9.93 9.32 -48.95
CA ALA A 162 9.23 9.04 -47.69
C ALA A 162 9.95 7.96 -46.87
N ALA A 163 10.29 6.82 -47.48
CA ALA A 163 11.02 5.75 -46.80
C ALA A 163 12.41 6.19 -46.32
N GLN A 164 13.12 7.03 -47.10
CA GLN A 164 14.39 7.61 -46.66
C GLN A 164 14.24 8.56 -45.47
N ALA A 165 13.20 9.40 -45.47
CA ALA A 165 12.91 10.29 -44.36
C ALA A 165 12.60 9.49 -43.08
N ASP A 166 11.78 8.43 -43.20
CA ASP A 166 11.44 7.53 -42.12
C ASP A 166 12.68 6.78 -41.58
N GLU A 167 13.57 6.31 -42.46
CA GLU A 167 14.82 5.65 -42.06
C GLU A 167 15.77 6.62 -41.35
N ALA A 168 15.90 7.84 -41.84
CA ALA A 168 16.72 8.88 -41.19
C ALA A 168 16.14 9.25 -39.81
N GLU A 169 14.81 9.32 -39.68
CA GLU A 169 14.15 9.53 -38.41
C GLU A 169 14.34 8.35 -37.44
N ARG A 170 14.20 7.11 -37.91
CA ARG A 170 14.48 5.90 -37.12
C ARG A 170 15.91 5.89 -36.61
N GLN A 171 16.90 6.17 -37.46
CA GLN A 171 18.31 6.20 -37.06
C GLN A 171 18.59 7.27 -36.00
N ARG A 172 17.99 8.46 -36.13
CA ARG A 172 18.09 9.52 -35.11
C ARG A 172 17.49 9.07 -33.78
N ARG A 173 16.27 8.52 -33.79
CA ARG A 173 15.59 8.00 -32.59
C ARG A 173 16.35 6.84 -31.94
N LEU A 174 16.93 5.93 -32.74
CA LEU A 174 17.76 4.84 -32.23
C LEU A 174 19.04 5.36 -31.56
N ALA A 175 19.71 6.35 -32.17
CA ALA A 175 20.91 6.96 -31.60
C ALA A 175 20.61 7.71 -30.30
N GLU A 176 19.50 8.45 -30.26
CA GLU A 176 19.01 9.12 -29.06
C GLU A 176 18.69 8.11 -27.94
N TYR A 177 17.94 7.05 -28.26
CA TYR A 177 17.59 6.02 -27.27
C TYR A 177 18.83 5.28 -26.75
N HIS A 178 19.79 4.96 -27.62
CA HIS A 178 21.05 4.35 -27.19
C HIS A 178 21.88 5.31 -26.32
N GLY A 179 21.89 6.61 -26.64
CA GLY A 179 22.50 7.63 -25.80
C GLY A 179 21.88 7.69 -24.40
N GLN A 180 20.55 7.76 -24.32
CA GLN A 180 19.80 7.72 -23.05
C GLN A 180 20.10 6.45 -22.24
N TYR A 181 20.18 5.28 -22.90
CA TYR A 181 20.56 4.04 -22.23
C TYR A 181 21.99 4.10 -21.67
N LEU A 182 22.97 4.63 -22.42
CA LEU A 182 24.34 4.74 -21.94
C LEU A 182 24.47 5.70 -20.75
N GLU A 183 23.73 6.82 -20.77
CA GLU A 183 23.66 7.76 -19.65
C GLU A 183 23.02 7.11 -18.42
N TRP A 184 21.93 6.36 -18.61
CA TRP A 184 21.27 5.58 -17.57
C TRP A 184 22.22 4.52 -16.98
N VAL A 185 22.96 3.77 -17.81
CA VAL A 185 23.97 2.79 -17.33
C VAL A 185 25.11 3.48 -16.58
N ALA A 186 25.65 4.59 -17.10
CA ALA A 186 26.73 5.32 -16.46
C ALA A 186 26.30 5.89 -15.11
N GLN A 187 25.06 6.37 -15.04
CA GLN A 187 24.43 6.72 -13.78
C GLN A 187 24.41 5.51 -12.84
N HIS A 188 23.77 4.40 -13.22
CA HIS A 188 23.64 3.16 -12.42
C HIS A 188 24.98 2.61 -11.93
N ARG A 189 26.03 2.71 -12.73
CA ARG A 189 27.38 2.31 -12.30
C ARG A 189 27.95 3.24 -11.25
N ARG A 190 27.80 4.56 -11.42
CA ARG A 190 28.14 5.49 -10.35
C ARG A 190 27.38 5.07 -9.10
N GLN A 191 26.05 4.86 -9.20
CA GLN A 191 25.14 4.41 -8.12
C GLN A 191 25.75 3.31 -7.26
N ASP A 192 26.12 2.23 -7.94
CA ASP A 192 26.74 1.07 -7.32
C ASP A 192 28.11 1.34 -6.70
N GLU A 193 28.94 2.19 -7.30
CA GLU A 193 30.28 2.52 -6.77
C GLU A 193 30.21 3.25 -5.42
N GLU A 194 29.40 4.29 -5.30
CA GLU A 194 29.28 5.01 -4.02
C GLU A 194 28.43 4.20 -3.00
N ARG A 195 27.48 3.35 -3.44
CA ARG A 195 26.82 2.37 -2.56
C ARG A 195 27.86 1.43 -1.95
N ALA A 196 28.76 0.90 -2.79
CA ALA A 196 29.84 0.04 -2.34
C ALA A 196 30.78 0.80 -1.39
N ALA A 197 31.10 2.07 -1.68
CA ALA A 197 31.93 2.90 -0.80
C ALA A 197 31.29 3.14 0.58
N ARG A 198 29.99 3.49 0.63
CA ARG A 198 29.25 3.65 1.89
C ARG A 198 29.13 2.36 2.67
N THR A 199 28.90 1.26 1.95
CA THR A 199 28.87 -0.06 2.56
C THR A 199 30.25 -0.36 3.15
N GLN A 200 31.34 -0.09 2.43
CA GLN A 200 32.71 -0.24 2.97
C GLN A 200 32.93 0.61 4.22
N GLU A 201 32.49 1.88 4.23
CA GLU A 201 32.56 2.76 5.40
C GLU A 201 31.76 2.19 6.59
N LEU A 202 30.53 1.74 6.37
CA LEU A 202 29.72 1.07 7.40
C LEU A 202 30.45 -0.17 7.94
N LEU A 203 31.05 -0.98 7.06
CA LEU A 203 31.82 -2.16 7.47
C LEU A 203 33.08 -1.81 8.26
N GLU A 204 33.70 -0.65 8.03
CA GLU A 204 34.83 -0.15 8.82
C GLU A 204 34.38 0.35 10.20
N ARG A 205 33.27 1.09 10.25
CA ARG A 205 32.62 1.53 11.51
C ARG A 205 32.13 0.34 12.34
N LEU A 206 31.62 -0.68 11.68
CA LEU A 206 31.21 -1.95 12.29
C LEU A 206 32.42 -2.69 12.87
N ARG A 207 33.50 -2.85 12.09
CA ARG A 207 34.76 -3.48 12.56
C ARG A 207 35.41 -2.72 13.71
N SER A 208 35.25 -1.40 13.78
CA SER A 208 35.72 -0.60 14.92
C SER A 208 34.78 -0.61 16.13
N GLY A 209 33.61 -1.26 16.02
CA GLY A 209 32.67 -1.44 17.14
C GLY A 209 31.88 -0.17 17.50
N GLN A 210 31.72 0.77 16.56
CA GLN A 210 30.93 1.99 16.79
C GLN A 210 29.47 1.63 17.11
N PRO A 211 28.90 2.15 18.22
CA PRO A 211 27.58 1.73 18.67
C PRO A 211 26.47 1.86 17.63
N GLU A 212 26.44 2.97 16.92
CA GLU A 212 25.44 3.28 15.91
C GLU A 212 25.54 2.33 14.71
N ALA A 213 26.76 2.04 14.25
CA ALA A 213 27.00 1.15 13.11
C ALA A 213 26.67 -0.32 13.46
N VAL A 214 26.95 -0.75 14.69
CA VAL A 214 26.60 -2.09 15.18
C VAL A 214 25.08 -2.24 15.27
N GLN A 215 24.39 -1.26 15.85
CA GLN A 215 22.94 -1.24 15.94
C GLN A 215 22.29 -1.22 14.55
N GLU A 216 22.77 -0.36 13.64
CA GLU A 216 22.29 -0.24 12.26
C GLU A 216 22.45 -1.57 11.51
N TYR A 217 23.63 -2.20 11.59
CA TYR A 217 23.90 -3.48 10.95
C TYR A 217 22.96 -4.59 11.43
N PHE A 218 22.83 -4.80 12.75
CA PHE A 218 21.98 -5.88 13.27
C PHE A 218 20.48 -5.60 13.10
N THR A 219 20.07 -4.34 13.06
CA THR A 219 18.72 -3.96 12.67
C THR A 219 18.45 -4.33 11.21
N ALA A 220 19.39 -4.01 10.30
CA ALA A 220 19.29 -4.37 8.90
C ALA A 220 19.28 -5.90 8.67
N VAL A 221 20.07 -6.67 9.44
CA VAL A 221 20.04 -8.15 9.42
C VAL A 221 18.64 -8.68 9.69
N LEU A 222 17.96 -8.14 10.70
CA LEU A 222 16.63 -8.58 11.10
C LEU A 222 15.54 -8.15 10.10
N TYR A 223 15.67 -6.97 9.49
CA TYR A 223 14.77 -6.54 8.40
C TYR A 223 14.98 -7.35 7.11
N ALA A 224 16.23 -7.67 6.79
CA ALA A 224 16.57 -8.51 5.64
C ALA A 224 16.26 -9.99 5.86
N SER A 225 15.81 -10.39 7.07
CA SER A 225 15.38 -11.74 7.38
C SER A 225 14.18 -12.14 6.52
N ALA A 226 14.47 -12.81 5.42
CA ALA A 226 13.46 -13.19 4.44
C ALA A 226 12.66 -14.44 4.87
N GLY A 227 11.38 -14.45 4.49
CA GLY A 227 10.45 -15.58 4.58
C GLY A 227 10.15 -16.05 5.99
N TRP A 228 9.61 -15.11 6.76
CA TRP A 228 8.58 -15.41 7.74
C TRP A 228 7.27 -15.78 7.02
N PRO A 229 6.44 -16.70 7.56
CA PRO A 229 5.14 -16.99 6.98
C PRO A 229 4.22 -15.77 6.98
N GLU A 230 3.18 -15.81 6.15
CA GLU A 230 2.14 -14.79 6.14
C GLU A 230 1.55 -14.54 7.54
N GLY A 231 1.22 -13.30 7.89
CA GLY A 231 0.66 -12.95 9.21
C GLY A 231 1.67 -12.79 10.34
N PHE A 232 2.98 -12.90 10.06
CA PHE A 232 4.02 -12.50 11.02
C PHE A 232 4.26 -10.99 10.96
N PRO A 233 4.35 -10.32 12.11
CA PRO A 233 4.67 -8.90 12.16
C PRO A 233 6.16 -8.64 11.91
N HIS A 234 6.50 -7.38 11.60
CA HIS A 234 7.85 -6.97 11.18
C HIS A 234 8.45 -5.85 12.06
N ARG A 235 7.80 -5.48 13.16
CA ARG A 235 8.29 -4.41 14.03
C ARG A 235 9.37 -4.91 14.95
N LEU A 236 10.42 -4.10 15.10
CA LEU A 236 11.47 -4.32 16.08
C LEU A 236 12.02 -3.01 16.62
N VAL A 237 12.63 -3.07 17.79
CA VAL A 237 13.47 -2.00 18.34
C VAL A 237 14.74 -2.65 18.87
N ALA A 238 15.91 -2.14 18.48
CA ALA A 238 17.20 -2.67 18.91
C ALA A 238 18.09 -1.57 19.48
N ALA A 239 18.87 -1.91 20.50
CA ALA A 239 19.90 -1.04 21.07
C ALA A 239 21.17 -1.84 21.39
N TRP A 240 22.33 -1.21 21.22
CA TRP A 240 23.63 -1.84 21.41
C TRP A 240 24.40 -1.24 22.59
N GLU A 241 24.95 -2.11 23.44
CA GLU A 241 25.87 -1.73 24.52
C GLU A 241 27.30 -2.17 24.21
N GLY A 242 28.18 -1.21 23.93
CA GLY A 242 29.57 -1.49 23.54
C GLY A 242 30.43 -2.09 24.67
N SER A 243 30.18 -1.75 25.93
CA SER A 243 31.00 -2.19 27.08
C SER A 243 30.85 -3.69 27.37
N SER A 244 29.63 -4.21 27.27
CA SER A 244 29.29 -5.62 27.48
C SER A 244 29.20 -6.42 26.17
N ARG A 245 29.28 -5.73 25.02
CA ARG A 245 29.08 -6.28 23.68
C ARG A 245 27.74 -7.01 23.56
N GLN A 246 26.70 -6.38 24.09
CA GLN A 246 25.35 -6.92 24.20
C GLN A 246 24.38 -6.16 23.30
N LEU A 247 23.61 -6.90 22.50
CA LEU A 247 22.49 -6.34 21.74
C LEU A 247 21.18 -6.64 22.45
N VAL A 248 20.37 -5.61 22.69
CA VAL A 248 19.02 -5.74 23.30
C VAL A 248 17.98 -5.47 22.23
N VAL A 249 17.11 -6.45 21.96
CA VAL A 249 16.13 -6.43 20.88
C VAL A 249 14.74 -6.69 21.41
N ASN A 250 13.80 -5.79 21.12
CA ASN A 250 12.37 -6.05 21.20
C ASN A 250 11.89 -6.47 19.81
N TRP A 251 11.26 -7.64 19.73
CA TRP A 251 10.78 -8.23 18.48
C TRP A 251 9.28 -8.52 18.57
N GLU A 252 8.51 -8.05 17.59
CA GLU A 252 7.08 -8.33 17.54
C GLU A 252 6.83 -9.79 17.15
N LEU A 253 6.05 -10.50 17.94
CA LEU A 253 5.64 -11.88 17.73
C LEU A 253 4.21 -11.92 17.17
N PRO A 254 3.84 -12.97 16.42
CA PRO A 254 2.46 -13.12 15.96
C PRO A 254 1.50 -13.38 17.13
N GLY A 255 0.24 -12.99 16.96
CA GLY A 255 -0.85 -13.32 17.88
C GLY A 255 -1.24 -14.80 17.87
N ALA A 256 -2.12 -15.20 18.80
CA ALA A 256 -2.58 -16.59 18.95
C ALA A 256 -3.55 -17.06 17.83
N ASP A 257 -3.93 -16.15 16.95
CA ASP A 257 -4.72 -16.33 15.74
C ASP A 257 -3.90 -16.90 14.58
N ILE A 258 -2.56 -16.78 14.63
CA ILE A 258 -1.66 -17.40 13.64
C ILE A 258 -1.84 -18.92 13.54
N VAL A 259 -2.23 -19.56 14.65
CA VAL A 259 -2.55 -20.99 14.71
C VAL A 259 -4.02 -21.18 14.36
N PRO A 260 -4.34 -21.89 13.25
CA PRO A 260 -5.73 -22.07 12.82
C PRO A 260 -6.60 -22.68 13.92
N ALA A 261 -7.71 -22.01 14.21
CA ALA A 261 -8.69 -22.46 15.21
C ALA A 261 -9.36 -23.78 14.80
N SER A 262 -9.47 -24.02 13.49
CA SER A 262 -10.03 -25.24 12.90
C SER A 262 -8.93 -26.27 12.65
N GLY A 263 -9.21 -27.53 13.00
CA GLY A 263 -8.31 -28.65 12.79
C GLY A 263 -8.61 -29.43 11.51
N ARG A 264 -9.88 -29.44 11.07
CA ARG A 264 -10.30 -30.08 9.81
C ARG A 264 -11.67 -29.58 9.36
N VAL A 265 -11.95 -29.76 8.08
CA VAL A 265 -13.26 -29.48 7.47
C VAL A 265 -13.91 -30.81 7.06
N ARG A 266 -15.20 -30.99 7.38
CA ARG A 266 -15.99 -32.15 6.95
C ARG A 266 -17.22 -31.72 6.17
N TYR A 267 -17.55 -32.43 5.10
CA TYR A 267 -18.80 -32.24 4.38
C TYR A 267 -19.94 -33.00 5.09
N VAL A 268 -21.00 -32.28 5.44
CA VAL A 268 -22.21 -32.80 6.09
C VAL A 268 -23.29 -33.02 5.04
N LYS A 269 -23.45 -34.29 4.62
CA LYS A 269 -24.36 -34.70 3.52
C LYS A 269 -25.82 -34.36 3.76
N THR A 270 -26.27 -34.35 5.01
CA THR A 270 -27.69 -34.10 5.35
C THR A 270 -28.11 -32.66 5.12
N ASP A 271 -27.17 -31.73 5.31
CA ASP A 271 -27.41 -30.29 5.34
C ASP A 271 -26.72 -29.58 4.17
N ASP A 272 -26.11 -30.34 3.27
CA ASP A 272 -25.31 -29.88 2.13
C ASP A 272 -24.34 -28.72 2.47
N ARG A 273 -23.63 -28.86 3.59
CA ARG A 273 -22.73 -27.82 4.10
C ARG A 273 -21.40 -28.38 4.56
N GLU A 274 -20.40 -27.52 4.57
CA GLU A 274 -19.13 -27.78 5.22
C GLU A 274 -19.24 -27.42 6.71
N ALA A 275 -18.74 -28.29 7.56
CA ALA A 275 -18.65 -28.06 8.99
C ALA A 275 -17.18 -28.13 9.42
N GLU A 276 -16.71 -27.06 10.03
CA GLU A 276 -15.38 -27.01 10.62
C GLU A 276 -15.36 -27.71 11.98
N VAL A 277 -14.35 -28.53 12.21
CA VAL A 277 -14.10 -29.16 13.50
C VAL A 277 -12.99 -28.38 14.18
N ALA A 278 -13.32 -27.75 15.31
CA ALA A 278 -12.37 -26.97 16.09
C ALA A 278 -11.18 -27.83 16.55
N ARG A 279 -9.99 -27.25 16.48
CA ARG A 279 -8.77 -27.83 17.03
C ARG A 279 -8.85 -27.86 18.56
N PRO A 280 -8.41 -28.93 19.23
CA PRO A 280 -8.33 -28.97 20.69
C PRO A 280 -7.54 -27.78 21.26
N ALA A 281 -8.07 -27.13 22.30
CA ALA A 281 -7.43 -25.96 22.90
C ALA A 281 -6.02 -26.25 23.43
N THR A 282 -5.78 -27.44 23.98
CA THR A 282 -4.46 -27.90 24.43
C THR A 282 -3.45 -27.98 23.29
N GLU A 283 -3.88 -28.50 22.14
CA GLU A 283 -3.03 -28.60 20.95
C GLU A 283 -2.71 -27.22 20.38
N ARG A 284 -3.73 -26.37 20.22
CA ARG A 284 -3.56 -24.99 19.75
C ARG A 284 -2.62 -24.19 20.66
N LYS A 285 -2.75 -24.35 21.98
CA LYS A 285 -1.85 -23.74 22.95
C LYS A 285 -0.41 -24.23 22.81
N ALA A 286 -0.22 -25.54 22.66
CA ALA A 286 1.11 -26.12 22.49
C ALA A 286 1.77 -25.62 21.20
N LEU A 287 1.02 -25.59 20.09
CA LEU A 287 1.49 -25.06 18.81
C LEU A 287 1.86 -23.58 18.90
N TYR A 288 1.04 -22.76 19.56
CA TYR A 288 1.35 -21.33 19.67
C TYR A 288 2.62 -21.09 20.51
N ARG A 289 2.77 -21.80 21.64
CA ARG A 289 4.02 -21.75 22.43
C ARG A 289 5.24 -22.17 21.62
N GLU A 290 5.09 -23.21 20.81
CA GLU A 290 6.14 -23.70 19.92
C GLU A 290 6.53 -22.64 18.89
N VAL A 291 5.54 -21.97 18.27
CA VAL A 291 5.77 -20.86 17.34
C VAL A 291 6.57 -19.74 18.02
N LEU A 292 6.17 -19.29 19.22
CA LEU A 292 6.88 -18.22 19.92
C LEU A 292 8.33 -18.58 20.23
N ALA A 293 8.58 -19.81 20.69
CA ALA A 293 9.93 -20.29 20.97
C ALA A 293 10.77 -20.41 19.70
N GLN A 294 10.21 -20.95 18.61
CA GLN A 294 10.88 -21.04 17.32
C GLN A 294 11.23 -19.66 16.75
N SER A 295 10.31 -18.70 16.83
CA SER A 295 10.55 -17.32 16.39
C SER A 295 11.71 -16.69 17.16
N ALA A 296 11.71 -16.82 18.48
CA ALA A 296 12.76 -16.25 19.31
C ALA A 296 14.13 -16.89 19.02
N LEU A 297 14.20 -18.23 18.96
CA LEU A 297 15.43 -18.93 18.62
C LEU A 297 15.93 -18.60 17.21
N ARG A 298 15.01 -18.44 16.24
CA ARG A 298 15.34 -18.05 14.87
C ARG A 298 15.98 -16.67 14.81
N VAL A 299 15.40 -15.68 15.48
CA VAL A 299 15.94 -14.30 15.54
C VAL A 299 17.35 -14.30 16.16
N VAL A 300 17.54 -14.99 17.29
CA VAL A 300 18.87 -15.10 17.93
C VAL A 300 19.87 -15.80 17.01
N ALA A 301 19.45 -16.86 16.33
CA ALA A 301 20.30 -17.57 15.38
C ALA A 301 20.70 -16.71 14.18
N GLU A 302 19.78 -15.92 13.64
CA GLU A 302 20.07 -14.99 12.54
C GLU A 302 21.10 -13.93 12.94
N LEU A 303 20.95 -13.34 14.12
CA LEU A 303 21.91 -12.36 14.66
C LEU A 303 23.31 -12.96 14.82
N PHE A 304 23.44 -14.12 15.48
CA PHE A 304 24.74 -14.75 15.69
C PHE A 304 25.38 -15.27 14.40
N ARG A 305 24.58 -15.73 13.43
CA ARG A 305 25.05 -16.19 12.12
C ARG A 305 25.48 -15.04 11.21
N ALA A 306 24.84 -13.87 11.31
CA ALA A 306 25.20 -12.68 10.55
C ALA A 306 26.45 -11.98 11.11
N ASP A 307 26.78 -12.20 12.38
CA ASP A 307 27.96 -11.64 13.03
C ASP A 307 29.23 -12.46 12.73
N ALA A 308 29.81 -12.22 11.55
CA ALA A 308 31.03 -12.86 11.08
C ALA A 308 32.28 -12.46 11.88
N ASP A 309 32.34 -11.22 12.36
CA ASP A 309 33.48 -10.66 13.10
C ASP A 309 33.39 -10.94 14.61
N GLY A 310 32.31 -11.62 15.05
CA GLY A 310 32.08 -12.03 16.43
C GLY A 310 31.88 -10.87 17.38
N LEU A 311 31.32 -9.74 16.92
CA LEU A 311 31.02 -8.52 17.67
C LEU A 311 30.10 -8.78 18.87
N LEU A 312 29.07 -9.60 18.70
CA LEU A 312 28.09 -9.96 19.73
C LEU A 312 28.67 -10.97 20.71
N ALA A 313 28.85 -10.56 21.96
CA ALA A 313 29.13 -11.48 23.06
C ALA A 313 27.82 -12.11 23.58
N SER A 314 26.74 -11.33 23.66
CA SER A 314 25.42 -11.77 24.11
C SER A 314 24.28 -11.04 23.40
N VAL A 315 23.10 -11.65 23.39
CA VAL A 315 21.85 -11.07 22.87
C VAL A 315 20.77 -11.19 23.94
N VAL A 316 20.08 -10.08 24.22
CA VAL A 316 18.82 -10.06 24.95
C VAL A 316 17.71 -9.90 23.94
N LEU A 317 16.82 -10.89 23.84
CA LEU A 317 15.66 -10.84 22.96
C LEU A 317 14.38 -10.86 23.78
N ASN A 318 13.54 -9.84 23.59
CA ASN A 318 12.21 -9.75 24.17
C ASN A 318 11.16 -9.86 23.07
N GLY A 319 10.39 -10.93 23.09
CA GLY A 319 9.28 -11.09 22.18
C GLY A 319 7.99 -10.53 22.77
N PHE A 320 7.41 -9.53 22.11
CA PHE A 320 6.15 -8.91 22.53
C PHE A 320 5.06 -9.14 21.49
N VAL A 321 3.81 -9.12 21.94
CA VAL A 321 2.64 -9.04 21.07
C VAL A 321 1.86 -7.80 21.42
N ARG A 322 1.10 -7.28 20.46
CA ARG A 322 0.13 -6.22 20.71
C ARG A 322 -1.21 -6.86 21.04
N GLY A 323 -1.81 -6.42 22.13
CA GLY A 323 -3.09 -6.93 22.56
C GLY A 323 -3.87 -5.91 23.35
N ILE A 324 -5.20 -6.01 23.26
CA ILE A 324 -6.09 -5.18 24.05
C ILE A 324 -6.04 -5.66 25.49
N ASP A 325 -5.67 -4.76 26.39
CA ASP A 325 -5.74 -4.99 27.82
C ASP A 325 -7.21 -5.15 28.26
N PRO A 326 -7.62 -6.29 28.83
CA PRO A 326 -8.98 -6.48 29.33
C PRO A 326 -9.36 -5.49 30.45
N ALA A 327 -8.38 -4.96 31.20
CA ALA A 327 -8.61 -4.04 32.30
C ALA A 327 -8.77 -2.58 31.84
N THR A 328 -8.05 -2.16 30.79
CA THR A 328 -8.03 -0.76 30.33
C THR A 328 -8.68 -0.54 28.96
N GLY A 329 -8.94 -1.61 28.19
CA GLY A 329 -9.50 -1.54 26.83
C GLY A 329 -8.57 -0.93 25.78
N ARG A 330 -7.34 -0.56 26.17
CA ARG A 330 -6.32 0.02 25.28
C ARG A 330 -5.42 -1.08 24.74
N GLU A 331 -4.91 -0.87 23.53
CA GLU A 331 -3.88 -1.74 23.00
C GLU A 331 -2.57 -1.43 23.72
N ALA A 332 -1.86 -2.47 24.15
CA ALA A 332 -0.58 -2.36 24.81
C ALA A 332 0.37 -3.46 24.33
N GLU A 333 1.67 -3.20 24.44
CA GLU A 333 2.70 -4.20 24.19
C GLU A 333 2.80 -5.13 25.40
N ARG A 334 2.61 -6.43 25.16
CA ARG A 334 2.64 -7.50 26.15
C ARG A 334 3.81 -8.42 25.83
N PHE A 335 4.83 -8.43 26.68
CA PHE A 335 5.97 -9.32 26.50
C PHE A 335 5.59 -10.75 26.85
N LEU A 336 5.67 -11.66 25.87
CA LEU A 336 5.33 -13.07 26.05
C LEU A 336 6.55 -13.97 26.13
N SER A 337 7.71 -13.47 25.73
CA SER A 337 8.98 -14.19 25.84
C SER A 337 10.13 -13.22 26.13
N THR A 338 11.11 -13.69 26.89
CA THR A 338 12.42 -13.01 27.02
C THR A 338 13.49 -14.07 27.15
N VAL A 339 14.65 -13.83 26.54
CA VAL A 339 15.82 -14.68 26.70
C VAL A 339 17.08 -13.83 26.61
N THR A 340 18.04 -14.12 27.49
CA THR A 340 19.39 -13.56 27.43
C THR A 340 20.33 -14.71 27.12
N VAL A 341 21.06 -14.62 26.01
CA VAL A 341 21.89 -15.73 25.52
C VAL A 341 23.30 -15.25 25.22
N ASP A 342 24.29 -15.98 25.72
CA ASP A 342 25.69 -15.79 25.38
C ASP A 342 26.06 -16.58 24.11
N ARG A 343 26.87 -15.97 23.23
CA ARG A 343 27.36 -16.59 22.00
C ARG A 343 27.95 -18.01 22.19
N PRO A 344 28.88 -18.27 23.14
CA PRO A 344 29.49 -19.60 23.29
C PRO A 344 28.48 -20.67 23.72
N GLU A 345 27.51 -20.31 24.56
CA GLU A 345 26.44 -21.21 24.98
C GLU A 345 25.55 -21.58 23.78
N PHE A 346 25.14 -20.57 22.99
CA PHE A 346 24.29 -20.78 21.83
C PHE A 346 24.97 -21.56 20.70
N ALA A 347 26.25 -21.29 20.44
CA ALA A 347 27.02 -21.93 19.38
C ALA A 347 27.20 -23.45 19.60
N GLY A 348 27.08 -23.92 20.85
CA GLY A 348 27.11 -25.34 21.19
C GLY A 348 25.84 -26.11 20.83
N LEU A 349 24.77 -25.43 20.43
CA LEU A 349 23.46 -26.04 20.17
C LEU A 349 23.29 -26.48 18.71
N ALA A 350 22.81 -27.71 18.52
CA ALA A 350 22.37 -28.22 17.22
C ALA A 350 20.89 -27.85 16.98
N LEU A 351 20.62 -26.59 16.64
CA LEU A 351 19.27 -26.02 16.52
C LEU A 351 18.36 -26.72 15.48
N ASP A 352 18.92 -27.49 14.55
CA ASP A 352 18.18 -28.31 13.58
C ASP A 352 17.50 -29.52 14.22
N ARG A 353 17.86 -29.88 15.46
CA ARG A 353 17.41 -31.11 16.15
C ARG A 353 16.79 -30.87 17.52
N VAL A 354 16.60 -29.61 17.90
CA VAL A 354 16.06 -29.27 19.22
C VAL A 354 14.53 -29.22 19.22
N ALA A 355 13.93 -29.56 20.35
CA ALA A 355 12.56 -29.13 20.65
C ALA A 355 12.62 -27.64 21.06
N ALA A 356 11.94 -26.75 20.33
CA ALA A 356 12.21 -25.31 20.45
C ALA A 356 11.87 -24.77 21.84
N VAL A 357 10.75 -25.19 22.43
CA VAL A 357 10.36 -24.75 23.78
C VAL A 357 11.36 -25.21 24.83
N GLU A 358 11.81 -26.47 24.77
CA GLU A 358 12.78 -27.02 25.74
C GLU A 358 14.15 -26.35 25.60
N CYS A 359 14.59 -26.13 24.36
CA CYS A 359 15.82 -25.41 24.06
C CYS A 359 15.79 -23.96 24.55
N PHE A 360 14.70 -23.25 24.24
CA PHE A 360 14.50 -21.86 24.67
C PHE A 360 14.53 -21.74 26.20
N GLN A 361 13.87 -22.66 26.91
CA GLN A 361 13.87 -22.68 28.38
C GLN A 361 15.23 -23.12 28.95
N GLY A 362 15.92 -24.05 28.29
CA GLY A 362 17.26 -24.52 28.67
C GLY A 362 18.31 -23.42 28.63
N LEU A 363 18.17 -22.45 27.71
CA LEU A 363 18.96 -21.22 27.63
C LEU A 363 18.58 -20.16 28.69
N GLY A 364 17.80 -20.53 29.71
CA GLY A 364 17.29 -19.58 30.71
C GLY A 364 16.15 -18.69 30.21
N GLY A 365 15.62 -18.94 29.01
CA GLY A 365 14.52 -18.19 28.43
C GLY A 365 13.21 -18.38 29.21
N LYS A 366 12.48 -17.28 29.38
CA LYS A 366 11.17 -17.26 30.04
C LYS A 366 10.09 -17.10 28.97
N LEU A 367 9.21 -18.09 28.87
CA LEU A 367 8.08 -18.09 27.95
C LEU A 367 6.78 -18.05 28.75
N SER A 368 5.85 -17.21 28.33
CA SER A 368 4.52 -17.06 28.94
C SER A 368 3.86 -18.43 29.13
N ALA A 369 3.27 -18.68 30.30
CA ALA A 369 2.57 -19.95 30.59
C ALA A 369 1.28 -20.10 29.77
N ARG A 370 0.62 -18.98 29.44
CA ARG A 370 -0.63 -18.90 28.67
C ARG A 370 -0.53 -17.72 27.70
N PRO A 371 0.29 -17.83 26.65
CA PRO A 371 0.47 -16.74 25.69
C PRO A 371 -0.86 -16.40 24.97
N GLU A 372 -1.78 -17.35 24.85
CA GLU A 372 -3.13 -17.13 24.31
C GLU A 372 -4.00 -16.19 25.16
N ARG A 373 -3.62 -15.94 26.42
CA ARG A 373 -4.27 -15.00 27.33
C ARG A 373 -3.45 -13.73 27.56
N LEU A 374 -2.32 -13.61 26.86
CA LEU A 374 -1.38 -12.52 27.03
C LEU A 374 -0.78 -12.45 28.45
N ASP A 375 -0.63 -13.59 29.12
CA ASP A 375 0.04 -13.65 30.43
C ASP A 375 1.49 -13.16 30.26
N GLU A 376 1.83 -12.01 30.85
CA GLU A 376 3.13 -11.35 30.61
C GLU A 376 4.31 -12.08 31.27
N VAL A 377 5.45 -11.95 30.60
CA VAL A 377 6.78 -12.24 31.12
C VAL A 377 7.54 -10.93 31.22
N ARG A 378 8.14 -10.67 32.39
CA ARG A 378 8.97 -9.47 32.58
C ARG A 378 10.25 -9.57 31.76
N PRO A 379 10.53 -8.62 30.85
CA PRO A 379 11.79 -8.54 30.12
C PRO A 379 12.99 -8.46 31.08
N ASP A 380 14.08 -9.15 30.73
CA ASP A 380 15.32 -9.07 31.50
C ASP A 380 15.97 -7.68 31.38
N ARG A 381 15.94 -7.11 30.16
CA ARG A 381 16.46 -5.77 29.84
C ARG A 381 15.70 -5.19 28.66
N LEU A 382 15.54 -3.87 28.59
CA LEU A 382 14.82 -3.18 27.52
C LEU A 382 15.76 -2.23 26.73
N PRO A 383 15.55 -2.02 25.41
CA PRO A 383 16.39 -1.14 24.60
C PRO A 383 16.55 0.28 25.18
N GLU A 384 15.49 0.86 25.73
CA GLU A 384 15.50 2.19 26.34
C GLU A 384 16.40 2.28 27.59
N THR A 385 16.75 1.14 28.20
CA THR A 385 17.65 1.08 29.37
C THR A 385 19.13 1.00 28.98
N VAL A 386 19.44 0.90 27.68
CA VAL A 386 20.81 0.76 27.15
C VAL A 386 21.49 2.13 26.94
N GLY A 387 20.87 3.24 27.37
CA GLY A 387 21.47 4.59 27.32
C GLY A 387 21.25 5.40 28.60
N GLY A 388 22.32 5.66 29.36
CA GLY A 388 22.29 6.47 30.58
C GLY A 388 23.41 7.51 30.67
N SER A 389 23.12 8.73 30.16
CA SER A 389 23.64 10.07 30.54
C SER A 389 25.12 10.44 30.28
N VAL A 390 25.36 11.58 29.57
CA VAL A 390 25.96 12.84 30.09
C VAL A 390 26.49 13.76 28.97
N ALA A 391 25.96 14.99 28.98
CA ALA A 391 26.54 16.31 28.68
C ALA A 391 27.41 16.58 27.43
N GLY A 392 26.93 17.57 26.66
CA GLY A 392 27.56 18.89 26.71
C GLY A 392 28.64 19.21 25.67
N GLN A 393 28.19 19.67 24.51
CA GLN A 393 28.73 20.91 23.95
C GLN A 393 27.56 21.89 23.77
N GLY A 394 27.63 23.00 24.49
CA GLY A 394 26.77 24.16 24.32
C GLY A 394 27.46 25.20 23.43
N GLY A 395 26.63 25.97 22.73
CA GLY A 395 26.98 27.04 21.79
C GLY A 395 26.92 26.51 20.35
N GLU A 396 25.98 26.87 19.49
CA GLU A 396 25.12 28.06 19.43
C GLU A 396 23.72 27.65 18.91
N GLU A 397 22.79 28.59 18.92
CA GLU A 397 21.33 28.47 18.68
C GLU A 397 20.91 27.46 17.58
N GLU A 398 19.73 26.86 17.74
CA GLU A 398 19.06 26.13 16.64
C GLU A 398 19.10 27.02 15.38
N PRO A 399 19.74 26.55 14.29
CA PRO A 399 19.90 27.39 13.10
C PRO A 399 18.52 27.71 12.54
N ASP A 400 18.25 29.01 12.40
CA ASP A 400 17.04 29.47 11.75
C ASP A 400 17.19 29.18 10.25
N LEU A 401 16.36 28.28 9.74
CA LEU A 401 16.37 27.90 8.33
C LEU A 401 16.09 29.11 7.42
N PHE A 402 15.51 30.20 7.94
CA PHE A 402 15.34 31.47 7.21
C PHE A 402 16.60 32.33 7.14
N GLU A 403 17.57 32.15 8.05
CA GLU A 403 18.75 33.03 8.18
C GLU A 403 20.07 32.33 7.81
N MET A 404 20.12 30.99 7.81
CA MET A 404 21.31 30.20 7.44
C MET A 404 21.71 30.36 5.96
N ASP A 405 23.00 30.36 5.62
CA ASP A 405 23.46 30.62 4.24
C ASP A 405 22.82 29.65 3.21
N PRO A 406 22.49 30.07 1.98
CA PRO A 406 21.91 29.18 0.97
C PRO A 406 22.73 27.91 0.72
N ILE A 407 24.07 28.01 0.77
CA ILE A 407 24.95 26.85 0.57
C ILE A 407 24.89 25.93 1.80
N GLU A 408 24.79 26.50 3.01
CA GLU A 408 24.60 25.73 4.24
C GLU A 408 23.23 25.04 4.27
N PHE A 409 22.18 25.68 3.74
CA PHE A 409 20.85 25.10 3.62
C PHE A 409 20.85 23.93 2.64
N GLU A 410 21.49 24.07 1.49
CA GLU A 410 21.66 22.99 0.52
C GLU A 410 22.44 21.81 1.12
N GLU A 411 23.49 22.07 1.90
CA GLU A 411 24.28 21.03 2.58
C GLU A 411 23.47 20.34 3.69
N LEU A 412 22.62 21.08 4.42
CA LEU A 412 21.71 20.50 5.43
C LEU A 412 20.68 19.56 4.80
N ILE A 413 20.08 19.95 3.66
CA ILE A 413 19.19 19.07 2.89
C ILE A 413 19.97 17.86 2.38
N ALA A 414 21.21 18.07 1.92
CA ALA A 414 22.04 16.96 1.49
C ALA A 414 22.31 15.96 2.64
N GLU A 415 22.61 16.46 3.83
CA GLU A 415 22.83 15.66 5.03
C GLU A 415 21.58 14.90 5.49
N LEU A 416 20.40 15.54 5.46
CA LEU A 416 19.11 14.89 5.74
C LEU A 416 18.89 13.64 4.86
N PHE A 417 19.10 13.78 3.56
CA PHE A 417 18.92 12.66 2.64
C PHE A 417 20.04 11.61 2.78
N ARG A 418 21.27 12.01 3.15
CA ARG A 418 22.34 11.05 3.50
C ARG A 418 21.98 10.20 4.72
N LEU A 419 21.46 10.82 5.79
CA LEU A 419 21.05 10.10 7.01
C LEU A 419 19.88 9.15 6.78
N ARG A 420 19.00 9.47 5.82
CA ARG A 420 17.93 8.56 5.36
C ARG A 420 18.41 7.45 4.42
N GLY A 421 19.72 7.29 4.24
CA GLY A 421 20.31 6.23 3.42
C GLY A 421 20.41 6.55 1.93
N PHE A 422 19.96 7.73 1.47
CA PHE A 422 20.07 8.13 0.07
C PHE A 422 21.46 8.63 -0.25
N ARG A 423 21.81 8.48 -1.51
CA ARG A 423 23.09 8.90 -2.02
C ARG A 423 23.08 10.27 -2.65
N VAL A 424 23.89 11.17 -2.10
CA VAL A 424 23.71 12.60 -2.33
C VAL A 424 24.96 13.27 -2.87
N MET A 425 24.82 13.90 -4.04
CA MET A 425 25.82 14.75 -4.69
C MET A 425 25.33 16.20 -4.70
N THR A 426 26.12 17.14 -4.18
CA THR A 426 25.84 18.58 -4.25
C THR A 426 26.44 19.15 -5.54
N THR A 427 25.66 19.92 -6.30
CA THR A 427 26.09 20.47 -7.60
C THR A 427 26.78 21.82 -7.40
N ALA A 428 28.08 21.90 -7.67
CA ALA A 428 28.85 23.13 -7.47
C ALA A 428 28.51 24.21 -8.52
N ARG A 429 27.79 25.26 -8.06
CA ARG A 429 27.61 26.61 -8.65
C ARG A 429 27.42 26.73 -10.17
N SER A 430 26.16 27.05 -10.50
CA SER A 430 25.73 27.95 -11.59
C SER A 430 26.12 27.55 -13.01
N GLY A 431 25.55 26.44 -13.47
CA GLY A 431 25.47 26.08 -14.89
C GLY A 431 24.32 25.12 -15.18
N ASP A 432 23.97 24.27 -14.21
CA ASP A 432 23.00 23.20 -14.39
C ASP A 432 21.61 23.62 -13.88
N ALA A 433 20.81 24.22 -14.76
CA ALA A 433 19.35 24.18 -14.84
C ALA A 433 18.51 24.04 -13.53
N GLY A 434 18.94 24.69 -12.43
CA GLY A 434 18.17 24.79 -11.19
C GLY A 434 18.17 23.58 -10.26
N VAL A 435 19.13 22.65 -10.35
CA VAL A 435 19.30 21.57 -9.36
C VAL A 435 20.22 22.02 -8.24
N ASP A 436 19.81 21.80 -6.99
CA ASP A 436 20.59 22.18 -5.81
C ASP A 436 21.25 20.93 -5.18
N VAL A 437 20.53 19.79 -5.15
CA VAL A 437 21.01 18.51 -4.61
C VAL A 437 20.54 17.35 -5.49
N VAL A 438 21.41 16.41 -5.87
CA VAL A 438 21.00 15.16 -6.52
C VAL A 438 21.10 14.04 -5.49
N ALA A 439 19.96 13.51 -5.08
CA ALA A 439 19.86 12.32 -4.23
C ALA A 439 19.59 11.09 -5.10
N GLU A 440 19.84 9.93 -4.53
CA GLU A 440 19.76 8.71 -5.29
C GLU A 440 19.43 7.55 -4.39
N ASP A 441 18.30 6.93 -4.69
CA ASP A 441 17.81 5.78 -3.95
C ASP A 441 18.49 4.53 -4.48
N LEU A 442 19.18 3.86 -3.55
CA LEU A 442 19.94 2.66 -3.79
C LEU A 442 19.10 1.38 -3.55
N ASP A 443 17.78 1.50 -3.52
CA ASP A 443 16.90 0.35 -3.59
C ASP A 443 16.90 -0.28 -5.02
N PRO A 444 17.01 -1.60 -5.16
CA PRO A 444 17.02 -2.29 -6.46
C PRO A 444 15.64 -2.45 -7.13
N VAL A 445 14.54 -2.22 -6.40
CA VAL A 445 13.16 -2.38 -6.84
C VAL A 445 12.44 -1.03 -7.00
N THR A 446 12.69 -0.08 -6.09
CA THR A 446 12.09 1.26 -6.08
C THR A 446 13.10 2.38 -6.33
N GLY A 447 14.40 2.06 -6.43
CA GLY A 447 15.45 3.08 -6.47
C GLY A 447 15.69 3.71 -7.84
N GLY A 448 16.42 4.82 -7.82
CA GLY A 448 16.71 5.65 -8.99
C GLY A 448 17.10 7.09 -8.60
N ARG A 449 17.36 7.95 -9.59
CA ARG A 449 17.74 9.35 -9.32
C ARG A 449 16.57 10.14 -8.75
N ILE A 450 16.88 10.93 -7.73
CA ILE A 450 16.01 11.91 -7.14
C ILE A 450 16.67 13.28 -7.30
N VAL A 451 16.03 14.19 -8.02
CA VAL A 451 16.52 15.56 -8.15
C VAL A 451 15.87 16.41 -7.08
N ILE A 452 16.67 17.06 -6.25
CA ILE A 452 16.20 17.89 -5.15
C ILE A 452 16.56 19.33 -5.46
N GLN A 453 15.55 20.19 -5.42
CA GLN A 453 15.72 21.63 -5.52
C GLN A 453 15.35 22.24 -4.18
N ALA A 454 16.26 22.98 -3.58
CA ALA A 454 16.11 23.60 -2.28
C ALA A 454 15.95 25.11 -2.46
N LYS A 455 14.73 25.61 -2.23
CA LYS A 455 14.43 27.03 -2.33
C LYS A 455 14.14 27.65 -0.98
N ARG A 456 15.10 28.39 -0.44
CA ARG A 456 14.94 29.19 0.78
C ARG A 456 14.09 30.43 0.47
N TYR A 457 12.81 30.40 0.83
CA TYR A 457 11.86 31.51 0.63
C TYR A 457 11.15 31.87 1.93
N ARG A 458 10.82 33.16 2.11
CA ARG A 458 10.04 33.68 3.24
C ARG A 458 8.53 33.74 2.98
N SER A 459 8.11 33.47 1.75
CA SER A 459 6.72 33.51 1.29
C SER A 459 6.44 32.33 0.38
N THR A 460 5.16 32.03 0.16
CA THR A 460 4.69 30.89 -0.63
C THR A 460 5.37 30.80 -1.99
N VAL A 461 5.86 29.61 -2.33
CA VAL A 461 6.56 29.33 -3.59
C VAL A 461 5.56 29.28 -4.74
N SER A 462 5.83 30.01 -5.81
CA SER A 462 4.95 30.08 -6.98
C SER A 462 4.94 28.77 -7.77
N PRO A 463 3.81 28.41 -8.42
CA PRO A 463 3.70 27.21 -9.23
C PRO A 463 4.75 27.10 -10.34
N THR A 464 5.31 28.24 -10.79
CA THR A 464 6.39 28.27 -11.79
C THR A 464 7.61 27.47 -11.37
N ALA A 465 8.05 27.55 -10.10
CA ALA A 465 9.20 26.79 -9.62
C ALA A 465 8.99 25.28 -9.67
N VAL A 466 7.74 24.82 -9.50
CA VAL A 466 7.38 23.40 -9.63
C VAL A 466 7.39 22.94 -11.09
N ARG A 467 7.01 23.82 -12.02
CA ARG A 467 7.09 23.53 -13.47
C ARG A 467 8.53 23.47 -13.97
N ASP A 468 9.37 24.33 -13.40
CA ASP A 468 10.80 24.33 -13.68
C ASP A 468 11.41 23.01 -13.17
N LEU A 469 11.06 22.57 -11.96
CA LEU A 469 11.50 21.27 -11.43
C LEU A 469 11.03 20.07 -12.28
N ASP A 470 9.79 20.05 -12.79
CA ASP A 470 9.32 19.00 -13.72
C ASP A 470 10.22 18.90 -14.97
N SER A 471 10.60 20.06 -15.52
CA SER A 471 11.51 20.14 -16.66
C SER A 471 12.90 19.60 -16.30
N THR A 472 13.39 19.92 -15.10
CA THR A 472 14.67 19.48 -14.58
C THR A 472 14.71 17.97 -14.28
N VAL A 473 13.64 17.39 -13.72
CA VAL A 473 13.51 15.93 -13.48
C VAL A 473 13.61 15.14 -14.78
N ARG A 474 12.92 15.61 -15.82
CA ARG A 474 12.98 15.01 -17.16
C ARG A 474 14.35 15.15 -17.79
N HIS A 475 14.99 16.32 -17.62
CA HIS A 475 16.32 16.58 -18.16
C HIS A 475 17.40 15.69 -17.53
N HIS A 476 17.32 15.43 -16.21
CA HIS A 476 18.30 14.62 -15.48
C HIS A 476 17.99 13.12 -15.45
N GLY A 477 16.90 12.67 -16.12
CA GLY A 477 16.45 11.28 -16.12
C GLY A 477 16.10 10.76 -14.72
N ALA A 478 15.57 11.64 -13.86
CA ALA A 478 15.24 11.31 -12.49
C ALA A 478 13.88 10.63 -12.38
N ILE A 479 13.78 9.61 -11.52
CA ILE A 479 12.53 8.90 -11.26
C ILE A 479 11.60 9.70 -10.34
N LYS A 480 12.16 10.71 -9.66
CA LYS A 480 11.44 11.60 -8.73
C LYS A 480 12.14 12.96 -8.63
N GLY A 481 11.37 14.03 -8.48
CA GLY A 481 11.86 15.36 -8.10
C GLY A 481 11.31 15.75 -6.74
N ILE A 482 12.11 16.43 -5.92
CA ILE A 482 11.69 16.95 -4.63
C ILE A 482 11.98 18.45 -4.59
N LEU A 483 10.94 19.26 -4.42
CA LEU A 483 11.12 20.68 -4.15
C LEU A 483 11.01 20.89 -2.64
N VAL A 484 12.11 21.31 -2.03
CA VAL A 484 12.18 21.62 -0.60
C VAL A 484 12.15 23.13 -0.43
N THR A 485 11.33 23.63 0.49
CA THR A 485 11.30 25.06 0.79
C THR A 485 11.11 25.32 2.28
N THR A 486 11.57 26.47 2.75
CA THR A 486 11.36 26.96 4.13
C THR A 486 9.97 27.58 4.34
N ALA A 487 9.17 27.75 3.28
CA ALA A 487 7.80 28.28 3.31
C ALA A 487 6.78 27.19 2.90
N GLY A 488 5.58 27.60 2.46
CA GLY A 488 4.59 26.69 1.85
C GLY A 488 4.57 26.77 0.32
N PHE A 489 3.83 25.87 -0.33
CA PHE A 489 3.53 25.93 -1.76
C PHE A 489 2.10 26.41 -2.01
N GLY A 490 1.86 27.10 -3.13
CA GLY A 490 0.51 27.54 -3.51
C GLY A 490 -0.35 26.38 -4.04
N PRO A 491 -1.69 26.48 -4.04
CA PRO A 491 -2.59 25.40 -4.48
C PRO A 491 -2.28 24.88 -5.89
N GLY A 492 -1.99 25.79 -6.84
CA GLY A 492 -1.63 25.43 -8.20
C GLY A 492 -0.30 24.69 -8.36
N SER A 493 0.52 24.59 -7.29
CA SER A 493 1.72 23.75 -7.24
C SER A 493 1.37 22.29 -6.98
N TYR A 494 0.43 22.03 -6.06
CA TYR A 494 -0.04 20.68 -5.72
C TYR A 494 -0.90 20.09 -6.84
N ASP A 495 -1.74 20.90 -7.48
CA ASP A 495 -2.48 20.45 -8.67
C ASP A 495 -1.56 20.07 -9.83
N TYR A 496 -0.42 20.76 -9.96
CA TYR A 496 0.52 20.54 -11.05
C TYR A 496 1.36 19.27 -10.88
N ILE A 497 1.69 18.86 -9.65
CA ILE A 497 2.42 17.60 -9.37
C ILE A 497 1.51 16.37 -9.42
N ARG A 498 0.19 16.55 -9.51
CA ARG A 498 -0.78 15.44 -9.57
C ARG A 498 -0.43 14.52 -10.74
N ASN A 499 -0.23 13.23 -10.45
CA ASN A 499 0.21 12.20 -11.41
C ASN A 499 1.59 12.46 -12.03
N LYS A 500 2.45 13.24 -11.37
CA LYS A 500 3.83 13.46 -11.78
C LYS A 500 4.78 12.96 -10.71
N PRO A 501 6.01 12.55 -11.09
CA PRO A 501 7.02 12.09 -10.14
C PRO A 501 7.64 13.26 -9.38
N LEU A 502 6.83 14.11 -8.74
CA LEU A 502 7.26 15.31 -8.02
C LEU A 502 6.69 15.28 -6.60
N THR A 503 7.52 15.64 -5.63
CA THR A 503 7.14 15.77 -4.23
C THR A 503 7.53 17.15 -3.74
N LEU A 504 6.64 17.75 -2.96
CA LEU A 504 6.85 19.06 -2.38
C LEU A 504 7.07 18.84 -0.88
N VAL A 505 8.12 19.44 -0.32
CA VAL A 505 8.43 19.40 1.11
C VAL A 505 8.43 20.84 1.60
N SER A 506 7.39 21.19 2.35
CA SER A 506 7.21 22.52 2.94
C SER A 506 8.10 22.72 4.17
N GLY A 507 8.20 23.96 4.63
CA GLY A 507 9.03 24.32 5.79
C GLY A 507 8.72 23.48 7.03
N PRO A 508 7.45 23.36 7.46
CA PRO A 508 7.09 22.55 8.62
C PRO A 508 7.45 21.07 8.45
N GLU A 509 7.15 20.49 7.29
CA GLU A 509 7.50 19.10 6.97
C GLU A 509 9.02 18.89 6.98
N LEU A 510 9.80 19.87 6.51
CA LEU A 510 11.25 19.80 6.55
C LEU A 510 11.78 19.76 7.99
N VAL A 511 11.21 20.55 8.91
CA VAL A 511 11.60 20.54 10.33
C VAL A 511 11.31 19.19 10.98
N GLU A 512 10.17 18.57 10.66
CA GLU A 512 9.82 17.23 11.12
C GLU A 512 10.80 16.18 10.59
N LEU A 513 11.09 16.22 9.29
CA LEU A 513 12.03 15.29 8.65
C LEU A 513 13.45 15.42 9.22
N LEU A 514 13.90 16.63 9.58
CA LEU A 514 15.19 16.86 10.24
C LEU A 514 15.21 16.28 11.67
N ALA A 515 14.16 16.51 12.46
CA ALA A 515 14.06 16.04 13.83
C ALA A 515 14.07 14.50 13.93
N GLU A 516 13.42 13.81 13.00
CA GLU A 516 13.42 12.34 12.92
C GLU A 516 14.81 11.73 12.71
N GLN A 517 15.74 12.50 12.13
CA GLN A 517 17.12 12.07 11.88
C GLN A 517 18.11 12.64 12.90
N GLY A 518 17.63 13.29 13.96
CA GLY A 518 18.47 13.93 14.98
C GLY A 518 19.13 15.23 14.52
N LEU A 519 18.77 15.77 13.35
CA LEU A 519 19.22 17.07 12.85
C LEU A 519 18.37 18.20 13.46
N ARG A 520 19.00 19.36 13.67
CA ARG A 520 18.37 20.53 14.30
C ARG A 520 18.10 21.62 13.26
N GLY A 521 16.89 22.17 13.25
CA GLY A 521 16.51 23.33 12.43
C GLY A 521 15.19 23.92 12.90
N ARG A 522 15.10 25.24 13.02
CA ARG A 522 13.88 25.95 13.40
C ARG A 522 13.43 26.92 12.32
N LEU A 523 12.13 27.17 12.23
CA LEU A 523 11.58 28.25 11.41
C LEU A 523 11.32 29.45 12.34
N GLY A 524 12.15 30.50 12.24
CA GLY A 524 12.02 31.68 13.09
C GLY A 524 10.69 32.43 12.93
N GLY A 525 10.11 32.80 14.07
CA GLY A 525 8.96 33.70 14.15
C GLY A 525 9.37 35.15 13.97
N GLY A 526 8.94 35.78 12.88
CA GLY A 526 9.10 37.21 12.67
C GLY A 526 8.18 38.01 13.59
N ASN A 527 8.72 38.59 14.67
CA ASN A 527 8.14 39.81 15.23
C ASN A 527 8.85 41.01 14.59
N GLY A 528 8.10 41.79 13.81
CA GLY A 528 8.61 42.94 13.08
C GLY A 528 9.14 44.01 14.03
N GLY A 529 10.42 44.34 13.90
CA GLY A 529 10.95 45.58 14.45
C GLY A 529 10.38 46.80 13.72
N ARG A 530 9.79 47.72 14.47
CA ARG A 530 9.86 49.17 14.20
C ARG A 530 9.96 49.91 15.54
N PRO A 531 10.60 51.10 15.55
CA PRO A 531 11.68 51.38 16.47
C PRO A 531 11.26 52.24 17.66
N ALA A 532 12.15 52.20 18.65
CA ALA A 532 12.33 53.11 19.78
C ALA A 532 11.48 54.39 19.76
N ARG A 533 10.66 54.54 20.81
CA ARG A 533 10.50 55.83 21.47
C ARG A 533 11.01 55.72 22.89
N THR A 534 11.90 56.65 23.18
CA THR A 534 12.72 56.83 24.36
C THR A 534 11.91 57.26 25.59
N ASP A 535 12.64 57.20 26.71
CA ASP A 535 12.43 57.90 27.98
C ASP A 535 11.45 57.22 28.95
N GLY A 536 11.85 56.81 30.15
CA GLY A 536 13.13 56.89 30.83
C GLY A 536 12.91 56.63 32.31
N THR A 537 13.99 56.22 32.99
CA THR A 537 14.19 56.29 34.44
C THR A 537 13.67 55.12 35.28
N ALA A 538 14.54 54.09 35.35
CA ALA A 538 14.81 53.32 36.58
C ALA A 538 15.52 54.23 37.62
N PRO A 539 15.87 53.80 38.84
CA PRO A 539 15.81 52.43 39.39
C PRO A 539 15.23 52.33 40.81
N GLY A 540 14.71 51.18 41.18
CA GLY A 540 15.46 50.15 41.92
C GLY A 540 14.58 49.70 43.10
N SER A 541 14.62 48.50 43.64
CA SER A 541 15.57 47.40 43.54
C SER A 541 14.87 46.13 44.05
N ASP A 542 15.24 45.02 43.43
CA ASP A 542 15.46 43.70 44.00
C ASP A 542 14.33 42.83 44.60
N SER A 543 14.34 41.63 44.01
CA SER A 543 14.16 40.30 44.62
C SER A 543 12.75 39.78 44.87
N SER A 544 12.25 39.14 43.81
CA SER A 544 11.88 37.72 43.75
C SER A 544 11.05 37.13 44.89
N GLY A 545 9.80 36.83 44.53
CA GLY A 545 9.00 35.76 45.10
C GLY A 545 7.97 35.33 44.06
N SER A 546 8.19 34.16 43.45
CA SER A 546 7.22 33.50 42.60
C SER A 546 5.98 33.13 43.42
N ASP A 547 4.79 33.40 42.89
CA ASP A 547 3.72 32.41 43.00
C ASP A 547 2.74 32.47 41.82
N THR A 548 2.51 31.29 41.26
CA THR A 548 1.31 30.80 40.55
C THR A 548 0.44 31.77 39.76
N SER A 549 0.28 31.49 38.47
CA SER A 549 -1.04 31.12 37.92
C SER A 549 -0.97 30.74 36.43
N LYS A 550 -1.56 29.59 36.12
CA LYS A 550 -1.96 29.17 34.78
C LYS A 550 -3.13 30.06 34.32
N PRO A 551 -3.16 30.63 33.09
CA PRO A 551 -4.37 31.25 32.58
C PRO A 551 -5.17 30.31 31.66
N ALA A 552 -6.48 30.54 31.64
CA ALA A 552 -7.51 29.85 30.86
C ALA A 552 -8.01 30.74 29.72
N GLY A 553 -8.55 30.13 28.64
CA GLY A 553 -9.52 30.76 27.75
C GLY A 553 -9.52 30.29 26.29
N ASP A 554 -10.10 29.12 25.99
CA ASP A 554 -10.52 28.74 24.62
C ASP A 554 -12.05 28.92 24.49
N SER A 555 -12.50 29.67 23.47
CA SER A 555 -13.91 30.06 23.27
C SER A 555 -14.63 29.30 22.14
N ALA A 556 -14.00 28.27 21.54
CA ALA A 556 -14.54 27.53 20.39
C ALA A 556 -15.09 26.15 20.80
N SER A 557 -16.07 25.64 20.03
CA SER A 557 -16.47 24.23 20.13
C SER A 557 -15.48 23.36 19.36
N SER A 558 -15.17 22.16 19.85
CA SER A 558 -14.33 21.19 19.12
C SER A 558 -15.01 19.84 19.03
N VAL A 559 -14.79 19.16 17.91
CA VAL A 559 -15.22 17.80 17.64
C VAL A 559 -13.97 16.98 17.36
N HIS A 560 -13.70 15.99 18.19
CA HIS A 560 -12.61 15.06 18.01
C HIS A 560 -13.19 13.73 17.52
N LEU A 561 -12.75 13.29 16.35
CA LEU A 561 -13.04 11.97 15.81
C LEU A 561 -11.84 11.07 16.04
N SER A 562 -12.11 9.81 16.34
CA SER A 562 -11.07 8.79 16.48
C SER A 562 -11.55 7.48 15.87
N TRP A 563 -10.64 6.76 15.23
CA TRP A 563 -10.88 5.41 14.68
C TRP A 563 -9.60 4.60 14.77
N ARG A 564 -9.73 3.26 14.71
CA ARG A 564 -8.56 2.37 14.66
C ARG A 564 -7.83 2.59 13.35
N SER A 565 -6.51 2.73 13.41
CA SER A 565 -5.66 2.94 12.22
C SER A 565 -5.50 1.70 11.35
N ARG A 566 -6.09 0.55 11.75
CA ARG A 566 -6.03 -0.72 11.02
C ARG A 566 -7.34 -1.50 11.08
N THR A 567 -7.59 -2.29 10.04
CA THR A 567 -8.65 -3.32 10.01
C THR A 567 -8.29 -4.47 10.95
N ALA A 568 -9.25 -5.37 11.23
CA ALA A 568 -8.94 -6.61 11.95
C ALA A 568 -7.92 -7.51 11.22
N GLY A 569 -7.76 -7.36 9.90
CA GLY A 569 -6.77 -8.07 9.07
C GLY A 569 -5.41 -7.39 9.01
N GLY A 570 -5.26 -6.19 9.59
CA GLY A 570 -3.98 -5.47 9.67
C GLY A 570 -3.76 -4.42 8.58
N ASP A 571 -4.65 -4.29 7.60
CA ASP A 571 -4.59 -3.24 6.57
C ASP A 571 -4.73 -1.86 7.20
N ALA A 572 -4.01 -0.87 6.69
CA ALA A 572 -4.12 0.50 7.16
C ALA A 572 -5.52 1.07 6.86
N VAL A 573 -6.07 1.85 7.79
CA VAL A 573 -7.38 2.48 7.69
C VAL A 573 -7.22 3.99 7.80
N GLU A 574 -7.33 4.65 6.66
CA GLU A 574 -7.44 6.10 6.57
C GLU A 574 -8.89 6.51 6.33
N LEU A 575 -9.35 7.49 7.11
CA LEU A 575 -10.63 8.15 6.88
C LEU A 575 -10.38 9.61 6.55
N ASP A 576 -11.03 10.06 5.50
CA ASP A 576 -11.21 11.45 5.21
C ASP A 576 -12.36 11.99 6.07
N VAL A 577 -12.06 12.99 6.89
CA VAL A 577 -13.07 13.75 7.64
C VAL A 577 -13.44 14.97 6.81
N SER A 578 -14.74 15.24 6.72
CA SER A 578 -15.22 16.44 6.02
C SER A 578 -16.39 17.09 6.73
N ALA A 579 -16.57 18.39 6.49
CA ALA A 579 -17.69 19.16 6.98
C ALA A 579 -18.32 20.03 5.88
N PHE A 580 -19.64 20.13 5.90
CA PHE A 580 -20.45 20.88 4.95
C PHE A 580 -21.24 21.95 5.70
N LEU A 581 -20.97 23.24 5.41
CA LEU A 581 -21.76 24.34 5.95
C LEU A 581 -22.94 24.59 5.02
N CYS A 582 -24.14 24.34 5.52
CA CYS A 582 -25.35 24.22 4.73
C CYS A 582 -26.39 25.28 5.07
N ALA A 583 -27.22 25.60 4.08
CA ALA A 583 -28.46 26.35 4.19
C ALA A 583 -29.57 25.62 3.42
N GLY A 584 -30.69 25.30 4.06
CA GLY A 584 -31.82 24.63 3.40
C GLY A 584 -31.47 23.26 2.81
N GLY A 585 -30.46 22.58 3.37
CA GLY A 585 -30.02 21.26 2.93
C GLY A 585 -29.04 21.24 1.74
N LYS A 586 -28.41 22.36 1.40
CA LYS A 586 -27.29 22.43 0.43
C LYS A 586 -26.12 23.22 0.99
N VAL A 587 -24.90 22.91 0.54
CA VAL A 587 -23.70 23.68 0.90
C VAL A 587 -23.83 25.13 0.40
N LEU A 588 -23.32 26.09 1.18
CA LEU A 588 -23.39 27.52 0.84
C LEU A 588 -22.60 27.85 -0.44
N SER A 589 -21.42 27.25 -0.61
CA SER A 589 -20.61 27.24 -1.83
C SER A 589 -19.56 26.12 -1.74
N ASP A 590 -18.81 25.86 -2.81
CA ASP A 590 -17.73 24.87 -2.79
C ASP A 590 -16.62 25.21 -1.76
N GLU A 591 -16.42 26.49 -1.46
CA GLU A 591 -15.46 26.93 -0.42
C GLU A 591 -15.94 26.62 1.01
N HIS A 592 -17.25 26.39 1.19
CA HIS A 592 -17.88 26.02 2.46
C HIS A 592 -17.95 24.50 2.66
N PHE A 593 -17.26 23.74 1.81
CA PHE A 593 -16.95 22.33 2.00
C PHE A 593 -15.53 22.20 2.56
N VAL A 594 -15.43 21.83 3.83
CA VAL A 594 -14.17 21.72 4.59
C VAL A 594 -13.69 20.27 4.57
N PHE A 595 -12.48 20.03 4.09
CA PHE A 595 -11.84 18.70 3.98
C PHE A 595 -10.31 18.87 3.91
N PHE A 596 -9.53 17.81 3.72
CA PHE A 596 -8.06 17.90 3.83
C PHE A 596 -7.41 18.91 2.85
N ASN A 597 -7.95 19.08 1.63
CA ASN A 597 -7.47 20.09 0.67
C ASN A 597 -8.10 21.49 0.85
N ASN A 598 -9.14 21.62 1.68
CA ASN A 598 -9.74 22.88 2.07
C ASN A 598 -9.99 22.88 3.59
N PRO A 599 -8.93 23.01 4.42
CA PRO A 599 -9.02 22.72 5.85
C PRO A 599 -9.77 23.80 6.65
N GLN A 600 -10.24 24.88 6.03
CA GLN A 600 -10.98 25.94 6.71
C GLN A 600 -11.96 26.63 5.76
N ASP A 601 -13.16 26.97 6.26
CA ASP A 601 -14.16 27.74 5.52
C ASP A 601 -13.75 29.24 5.38
N PRO A 602 -14.35 30.01 4.46
CA PRO A 602 -13.95 31.40 4.20
C PRO A 602 -14.00 32.33 5.41
N ASP A 603 -14.97 32.12 6.31
CA ASP A 603 -15.17 32.94 7.51
C ASP A 603 -14.35 32.43 8.71
N GLY A 604 -13.64 31.32 8.53
CA GLY A 604 -12.84 30.67 9.56
C GLY A 604 -13.66 30.17 10.75
N ALA A 605 -14.96 29.95 10.53
CA ALA A 605 -15.90 29.45 11.51
C ALA A 605 -15.76 27.94 11.75
N VAL A 606 -15.25 27.18 10.79
CA VAL A 606 -15.01 25.74 10.83
C VAL A 606 -13.62 25.45 10.29
N ARG A 607 -12.81 24.75 11.08
CA ARG A 607 -11.45 24.33 10.69
C ARG A 607 -11.26 22.85 10.99
N LEU A 608 -10.81 22.10 9.98
CA LEU A 608 -10.29 20.75 10.12
C LEU A 608 -8.78 20.82 10.37
N HIS A 609 -8.34 20.23 11.47
CA HIS A 609 -6.93 20.06 11.79
C HIS A 609 -6.40 18.76 11.17
N PRO A 610 -5.08 18.65 10.91
CA PRO A 610 -4.50 17.45 10.32
C PRO A 610 -4.83 16.19 11.13
N THR A 611 -5.23 15.13 10.43
CA THR A 611 -5.38 13.80 11.03
C THR A 611 -4.02 13.36 11.56
N ARG A 612 -3.96 13.08 12.86
CA ARG A 612 -2.74 12.66 13.55
C ARG A 612 -2.83 11.21 13.97
N SER A 613 -1.70 10.53 13.96
CA SER A 613 -1.56 9.28 14.72
C SER A 613 -1.45 9.62 16.20
N VAL A 614 -2.16 8.88 17.05
CA VAL A 614 -1.99 9.02 18.51
C VAL A 614 -0.73 8.25 18.90
N PRO A 615 0.30 8.90 19.49
CA PRO A 615 1.54 8.22 19.84
C PRO A 615 1.30 7.05 20.79
N GLY A 616 1.79 5.86 20.42
CA GLY A 616 1.66 4.65 21.22
C GLY A 616 0.31 3.92 21.10
N GLU A 617 -0.67 4.45 20.35
CA GLU A 617 -1.97 3.82 20.16
C GLU A 617 -2.26 3.58 18.67
N PRO A 618 -2.92 2.46 18.29
CA PRO A 618 -3.32 2.18 16.90
C PRO A 618 -4.57 3.00 16.53
N VAL A 619 -4.54 4.30 16.79
CA VAL A 619 -5.67 5.21 16.68
C VAL A 619 -5.25 6.38 15.81
N ARG A 620 -6.05 6.65 14.79
CA ARG A 620 -6.05 7.93 14.08
C ARG A 620 -7.03 8.84 14.79
N ALA A 621 -6.66 10.10 14.93
CA ALA A 621 -7.51 11.13 15.49
C ALA A 621 -7.54 12.34 14.56
N ALA A 622 -8.74 12.84 14.29
CA ALA A 622 -8.96 14.08 13.59
C ALA A 622 -9.69 15.05 14.51
N GLU A 623 -9.44 16.34 14.34
CA GLU A 623 -10.03 17.39 15.15
C GLU A 623 -10.64 18.46 14.25
N LEU A 624 -11.89 18.80 14.52
CA LEU A 624 -12.61 19.87 13.84
C LEU A 624 -13.05 20.90 14.88
N THR A 625 -12.57 22.13 14.73
CA THR A 625 -12.95 23.26 15.58
C THR A 625 -14.01 24.10 14.89
N LEU A 626 -15.05 24.48 15.64
CA LEU A 626 -16.18 25.28 15.19
C LEU A 626 -16.39 26.47 16.13
N ASP A 627 -16.40 27.68 15.59
CA ASP A 627 -16.76 28.92 16.30
C ASP A 627 -18.18 29.35 15.89
N PRO A 628 -19.20 29.12 16.74
CA PRO A 628 -20.59 29.45 16.41
C PRO A 628 -20.82 30.95 16.18
N GLY A 629 -19.95 31.82 16.69
CA GLY A 629 -20.04 33.27 16.55
C GLY A 629 -19.56 33.79 15.20
N ARG A 630 -18.80 32.97 14.45
CA ARG A 630 -18.28 33.31 13.12
C ARG A 630 -19.07 32.65 11.98
N LEU A 631 -19.96 31.72 12.30
CA LEU A 631 -20.78 31.05 11.28
C LEU A 631 -21.64 32.07 10.50
N PRO A 632 -21.71 31.98 9.17
CA PRO A 632 -22.54 32.84 8.35
C PRO A 632 -24.00 32.83 8.82
N ALA A 633 -24.65 34.00 8.80
CA ALA A 633 -26.07 34.09 9.18
C ALA A 633 -27.00 33.25 8.28
N ALA A 634 -26.54 32.93 7.07
CA ALA A 634 -27.25 32.07 6.12
C ALA A 634 -27.13 30.57 6.46
N ALA A 635 -26.11 30.15 7.22
CA ALA A 635 -25.92 28.75 7.58
C ALA A 635 -26.96 28.32 8.63
N ASP A 636 -27.67 27.22 8.37
CA ASP A 636 -28.60 26.59 9.30
C ASP A 636 -28.10 25.23 9.83
N ALA A 637 -27.11 24.63 9.17
CA ALA A 637 -26.47 23.38 9.59
C ALA A 637 -24.97 23.32 9.26
N VAL A 638 -24.20 22.62 10.09
CA VAL A 638 -22.84 22.15 9.77
C VAL A 638 -22.82 20.63 9.90
N VAL A 639 -22.78 19.93 8.78
CA VAL A 639 -22.83 18.46 8.71
C VAL A 639 -21.41 17.92 8.71
N ILE A 640 -21.12 16.91 9.54
CA ILE A 640 -19.82 16.25 9.64
C ILE A 640 -19.95 14.82 9.13
N ALA A 641 -19.06 14.42 8.23
CA ALA A 641 -19.03 13.12 7.60
C ALA A 641 -17.63 12.53 7.60
N VAL A 642 -17.56 11.21 7.44
CA VAL A 642 -16.32 10.47 7.18
C VAL A 642 -16.48 9.57 5.97
N SER A 643 -15.40 9.39 5.21
CA SER A 643 -15.31 8.43 4.11
C SER A 643 -13.97 7.72 4.12
N THR A 644 -13.94 6.47 3.66
CA THR A 644 -12.69 5.72 3.44
C THR A 644 -12.04 6.17 2.13
N GLU A 645 -10.71 6.20 2.10
CA GLU A 645 -9.92 6.54 0.91
C GLU A 645 -10.23 5.59 -0.26
N GLU A 646 -10.47 6.15 -1.46
CA GLU A 646 -10.85 5.41 -2.67
C GLU A 646 -9.67 5.31 -3.66
N GLU A 647 -8.69 4.44 -3.36
CA GLU A 647 -7.68 4.00 -4.34
C GLU A 647 -8.08 2.62 -4.93
N GLU A 648 -7.97 2.45 -6.26
CA GLU A 648 -8.43 1.23 -6.96
C GLU A 648 -7.40 0.07 -6.99
N PRO A 649 -7.84 -1.21 -6.85
CA PRO A 649 -9.12 -1.59 -6.22
C PRO A 649 -9.14 -2.83 -5.29
N PRO A 650 -10.13 -2.88 -4.34
CA PRO A 650 -11.22 -1.92 -4.09
C PRO A 650 -11.12 -1.11 -2.77
N ALA A 651 -11.82 0.04 -2.71
CA ALA A 651 -11.97 0.87 -1.51
C ALA A 651 -12.55 0.09 -0.31
N LEU A 652 -12.00 0.32 0.88
CA LEU A 652 -12.33 -0.43 2.08
C LEU A 652 -13.75 -0.10 2.59
N PRO A 653 -14.69 -1.06 2.71
CA PRO A 653 -16.00 -0.78 3.29
C PRO A 653 -15.91 -0.34 4.76
N LEU A 654 -16.81 0.56 5.20
CA LEU A 654 -16.87 1.01 6.60
C LEU A 654 -17.06 -0.16 7.59
N GLY A 655 -17.59 -1.29 7.12
CA GLY A 655 -17.64 -2.58 7.81
C GLY A 655 -16.35 -3.00 8.50
N TYR A 656 -15.19 -2.56 7.99
CA TYR A 656 -13.86 -2.90 8.48
C TYR A 656 -13.20 -1.79 9.31
N VAL A 657 -13.87 -0.64 9.45
CA VAL A 657 -13.39 0.50 10.23
C VAL A 657 -13.87 0.34 11.66
N HIS A 658 -12.96 0.08 12.59
CA HIS A 658 -13.31 -0.20 13.99
C HIS A 658 -13.11 1.01 14.90
N GLY A 659 -13.94 1.10 15.95
CA GLY A 659 -13.76 2.07 17.02
C GLY A 659 -14.01 3.52 16.62
N LEU A 660 -14.78 3.78 15.55
CA LEU A 660 -15.18 5.12 15.16
C LEU A 660 -15.99 5.78 16.28
N ALA A 661 -15.39 6.77 16.92
CA ALA A 661 -15.94 7.49 18.06
C ALA A 661 -15.76 8.99 17.86
N LEU A 662 -16.76 9.74 18.30
CA LEU A 662 -16.77 11.19 18.31
C LEU A 662 -16.92 11.69 19.74
N THR A 663 -16.09 12.64 20.14
CA THR A 663 -16.22 13.40 21.38
C THR A 663 -16.25 14.88 21.07
N ALA A 664 -17.23 15.59 21.60
CA ALA A 664 -17.41 17.01 21.33
C ALA A 664 -17.32 17.82 22.63
N VAL A 665 -16.54 18.90 22.59
CA VAL A 665 -16.48 19.92 23.64
C VAL A 665 -17.20 21.16 23.12
N TYR A 666 -18.20 21.64 23.85
CA TYR A 666 -19.04 22.74 23.39
C TYR A 666 -18.62 24.07 24.00
N GLY A 667 -18.38 25.06 23.13
CA GLY A 667 -18.17 26.45 23.50
C GLY A 667 -19.49 27.18 23.80
N PRO A 668 -19.43 28.45 24.23
CA PRO A 668 -20.62 29.25 24.54
C PRO A 668 -21.60 29.33 23.37
N GLY A 669 -22.87 28.97 23.59
CA GLY A 669 -23.94 29.01 22.58
C GLY A 669 -24.13 27.72 21.78
N ALA A 670 -23.35 26.67 22.05
CA ALA A 670 -23.54 25.32 21.52
C ALA A 670 -23.89 24.31 22.63
N ALA A 671 -24.67 23.28 22.31
CA ALA A 671 -24.97 22.16 23.22
C ALA A 671 -25.18 20.85 22.44
N GLY A 672 -24.99 19.69 23.09
CA GLY A 672 -25.22 18.39 22.47
C GLY A 672 -24.72 17.24 23.35
N PRO A 673 -24.78 15.98 22.87
CA PRO A 673 -24.20 14.86 23.60
C PRO A 673 -22.67 14.90 23.53
N GLU A 674 -22.01 14.84 24.69
CA GLU A 674 -20.55 14.95 24.84
C GLU A 674 -19.76 13.85 24.12
N ARG A 675 -20.35 12.65 23.96
CA ARG A 675 -19.72 11.51 23.29
C ARG A 675 -20.73 10.68 22.51
N TRP A 676 -20.29 10.20 21.34
CA TRP A 676 -21.05 9.28 20.51
C TRP A 676 -20.11 8.24 19.86
N THR A 677 -20.64 7.06 19.57
CA THR A 677 -19.88 5.95 18.95
C THR A 677 -20.71 5.35 17.82
N ALA A 678 -20.09 5.16 16.66
CA ALA A 678 -20.72 4.50 15.52
C ALA A 678 -20.57 2.98 15.61
N ALA A 679 -21.64 2.25 15.28
CA ALA A 679 -21.55 0.82 14.99
C ALA A 679 -21.41 0.65 13.47
N THR A 680 -20.16 0.54 13.00
CA THR A 680 -19.81 0.42 11.57
C THR A 680 -19.76 -1.03 11.09
N GLY A 681 -19.85 -2.02 11.98
CA GLY A 681 -19.73 -3.44 11.64
C GLY A 681 -20.77 -3.91 10.62
N GLY A 682 -20.30 -4.53 9.52
CA GLY A 682 -21.15 -5.05 8.46
C GLY A 682 -21.72 -4.00 7.49
N VAL A 683 -21.28 -2.73 7.57
CA VAL A 683 -21.68 -1.66 6.64
C VAL A 683 -20.93 -1.83 5.30
N PRO A 684 -21.66 -2.01 4.17
CA PRO A 684 -21.03 -2.18 2.86
C PRO A 684 -20.62 -0.86 2.20
N ASP A 685 -21.16 0.26 2.66
CA ASP A 685 -20.85 1.59 2.12
C ASP A 685 -19.49 2.12 2.59
N THR A 686 -18.92 3.08 1.84
CA THR A 686 -17.61 3.71 2.09
C THR A 686 -17.70 5.09 2.75
N ALA A 687 -18.92 5.60 3.01
CA ALA A 687 -19.14 6.90 3.63
C ALA A 687 -20.28 6.91 4.67
N LEU A 688 -20.14 7.75 5.71
CA LEU A 688 -21.03 7.85 6.86
C LEU A 688 -21.16 9.29 7.35
N LEU A 689 -22.38 9.73 7.62
CA LEU A 689 -22.63 10.96 8.38
C LEU A 689 -22.42 10.66 9.87
N VAL A 690 -21.60 11.47 10.54
CA VAL A 690 -21.24 11.27 11.97
C VAL A 690 -22.09 12.18 12.88
N GLY A 691 -22.56 13.31 12.35
CA GLY A 691 -23.47 14.21 13.06
C GLY A 691 -23.55 15.58 12.42
N ALA A 692 -24.41 16.44 12.96
CA ALA A 692 -24.56 17.81 12.49
C ALA A 692 -24.81 18.79 13.63
N PHE A 693 -24.19 19.98 13.56
CA PHE A 693 -24.65 21.14 14.31
C PHE A 693 -25.81 21.78 13.57
N GLN A 694 -26.94 22.00 14.25
CA GLN A 694 -28.13 22.63 13.68
C GLN A 694 -28.54 23.86 14.49
N ARG A 695 -29.02 24.89 13.80
CA ARG A 695 -29.43 26.15 14.44
C ARG A 695 -30.88 26.12 14.89
N ASN A 696 -31.11 26.05 16.20
CA ASN A 696 -32.44 26.06 16.82
C ASN A 696 -32.61 27.25 17.79
N GLY A 697 -33.55 28.14 17.50
CA GLY A 697 -33.94 29.23 18.41
C GLY A 697 -32.81 30.23 18.77
N GLY A 698 -31.80 30.36 17.91
CA GLY A 698 -30.63 31.22 18.13
C GLY A 698 -29.45 30.53 18.81
N SER A 699 -29.57 29.24 19.17
CA SER A 699 -28.49 28.39 19.69
C SER A 699 -28.15 27.26 18.72
N TRP A 700 -26.89 26.80 18.73
CA TRP A 700 -26.46 25.66 17.92
C TRP A 700 -26.55 24.37 18.74
N GLN A 701 -27.12 23.32 18.16
CA GLN A 701 -27.25 22.03 18.81
C GLN A 701 -26.62 20.93 17.96
N PHE A 702 -25.73 20.14 18.54
CA PHE A 702 -25.14 18.99 17.86
C PHE A 702 -26.03 17.76 18.03
N ALA A 703 -26.37 17.13 16.91
CA ALA A 703 -27.07 15.87 16.85
C ALA A 703 -26.17 14.83 16.14
N PRO A 704 -25.77 13.74 16.81
CA PRO A 704 -25.02 12.67 16.15
C PRO A 704 -25.92 11.95 15.14
N ASP A 705 -25.31 11.49 14.05
CA ASP A 705 -25.95 10.79 12.94
C ASP A 705 -25.12 9.52 12.65
N GLY A 706 -25.76 8.48 12.14
CA GLY A 706 -25.12 7.22 11.74
C GLY A 706 -25.59 6.74 10.37
N THR A 707 -26.13 7.65 9.56
CA THR A 707 -26.66 7.33 8.23
C THR A 707 -25.54 7.12 7.22
N THR A 708 -25.56 5.98 6.52
CA THR A 708 -24.57 5.66 5.48
C THR A 708 -24.90 6.33 4.14
N VAL A 709 -23.87 6.54 3.33
CA VAL A 709 -23.99 7.15 1.99
C VAL A 709 -23.22 6.31 0.99
N ALA A 710 -23.89 5.91 -0.09
CA ALA A 710 -23.26 5.17 -1.19
C ALA A 710 -22.38 6.09 -2.04
N GLY A 711 -21.27 5.56 -2.56
CA GLY A 711 -20.37 6.27 -3.47
C GLY A 711 -19.33 7.17 -2.80
N GLY A 712 -18.97 6.89 -1.55
CA GLY A 712 -17.85 7.53 -0.85
C GLY A 712 -17.96 9.05 -0.73
N LEU A 713 -16.81 9.73 -0.81
CA LEU A 713 -16.72 11.19 -0.72
C LEU A 713 -17.46 11.88 -1.87
N ALA A 714 -17.41 11.30 -3.08
CA ALA A 714 -18.16 11.82 -4.23
C ALA A 714 -19.68 11.76 -4.00
N GLY A 715 -20.17 10.67 -3.41
CA GLY A 715 -21.56 10.51 -3.01
C GLY A 715 -22.00 11.52 -1.94
N LEU A 716 -21.13 11.81 -0.97
CA LEU A 716 -21.33 12.86 0.04
C LEU A 716 -21.39 14.26 -0.61
N ALA A 717 -20.47 14.58 -1.51
CA ALA A 717 -20.39 15.85 -2.22
C ALA A 717 -21.66 16.09 -3.08
N VAL A 718 -22.08 15.10 -3.86
CA VAL A 718 -23.30 15.17 -4.69
C VAL A 718 -24.56 15.33 -3.83
N ARG A 719 -24.66 14.63 -2.70
CA ARG A 719 -25.81 14.70 -1.79
C ARG A 719 -26.04 16.11 -1.23
N TRP A 720 -24.98 16.87 -1.01
CA TRP A 720 -25.05 18.23 -0.47
C TRP A 720 -24.89 19.34 -1.52
N GLY A 721 -24.83 18.96 -2.81
CA GLY A 721 -24.91 19.87 -3.94
C GLY A 721 -23.58 20.48 -4.41
N VAL A 722 -22.45 19.86 -4.07
CA VAL A 722 -21.11 20.19 -4.60
C VAL A 722 -20.97 19.60 -6.01
N ALA A 723 -20.43 20.37 -6.97
CA ALA A 723 -20.15 19.88 -8.31
C ALA A 723 -18.88 18.99 -8.29
N VAL A 724 -18.99 17.75 -8.77
CA VAL A 724 -17.87 16.80 -8.89
C VAL A 724 -17.62 16.58 -10.39
N GLU A 725 -16.46 16.98 -10.91
CA GLU A 725 -15.99 16.67 -12.28
C GLU A 725 -14.97 15.53 -12.27
#